data_AF-A0A8J6FJI3-F1
#
_entry.id   AF-A0A8J6FJI3-F1
#
_cell.length_a   1.000
_cell.length_b   1.000
_cell.length_c   1.000
_cell.angle_alpha   90.00
_cell.angle_beta   90.00
_cell.angle_gamma   90.00
#
_symmetry.space_group_name_H-M   'P 1'
#
loop_
_entity.id
_entity.type
_entity.pdbx_description
1 polymer ?
#
loop_
_entity_poly.entity_id
_entity_poly.type
_entity_poly.pdbx_seq_one_letter_code
_entity_poly.pdbx_strand_id
1 'polypeptide(L)'
;MAYARVGEYKKMQQAGMALYKIVPKNPYYFWSVMSLIMQSISAQDEKLSKTMFLPLAERMVEKMVKEDKIEAEAEVELYYMILERLGKHEEALEVIRGKLGEKLTSELQSRENKCMAMYKKLSRWPECNALSKRLLLLNSDDWQFYLSYFDSVFHLIDEAWTPPADGPMSLEGNLDYAIEQTVRFIEEQIEADSKNLRPLRGPYLAKLELIRRLRQRGYNDEYKLGEPEDLMFQYFLKFGDKPCCFTDLKVFVDLLSSSQHSSFINRLLGSLPLTPPTEGNLALPADIKAMQRHLCVVQLTRLVGLSYKMEKAQKQEAIREVIARYRHGLHFGKSCLKTELQFSDYYCLIGAHMMLDLWHDGDDWAVWQCLALLEEGLSNSSSNAQFKLLLIRIYCTLGAFEPAMELYGSLDAKHIQHDTIGYLLTRFAAPLGHYTAASQSFNAALRFFHSNQKDTSEYIIQAYKYGAFEKIPEFIAFRNRLNNSLHFAQVRTERMLLDLLLDANISTSLEENIKSMSLSPEEDDIPWKDLQDNRDLTVLFNWDSKDRDISVEHRQLSLEEEQIWLLIRSLTLRLVSGLTTLNHTSEPKNSEKATENGVSSKIGTVRNLIRQYEETLDSAKQFNERMIKYPFLGPPSSRLAGFLGSGSCQCQKEAFQLMNDIYELDTFGLDDSCEVQEKIGNRLKSSLCHLQELFHRCKGDLLVFQDGHCKVSPHVIENLVFFVEAISVVLWVSGYFAGVLRPFKSNLQKKKKKKKDSVATPPIFTGFQDYVTGLQTLLTNVTDYIRELETSLVALKIEDLSLNNVNFTEEEKKFTRMSSEKVHNSFVHSLQEIGDLLRKRLETIKKLKL
;
A
#
# COMPACT_ATOMS: atom_id res chain seq x y z
N MET A 1 -29.89 4.94 18.30
CA MET A 1 -28.76 5.56 17.58
C MET A 1 -27.45 5.50 18.35
N ALA A 2 -27.36 5.93 19.62
CA ALA A 2 -26.14 5.76 20.41
C ALA A 2 -25.63 4.31 20.43
N TYR A 3 -26.52 3.33 20.64
CA TYR A 3 -26.16 1.90 20.56
C TYR A 3 -25.64 1.46 19.18
N ALA A 4 -26.14 2.04 18.08
CA ALA A 4 -25.63 1.76 16.73
C ALA A 4 -24.19 2.24 16.57
N ARG A 5 -23.88 3.43 17.11
CA ARG A 5 -22.55 4.06 17.05
C ARG A 5 -21.48 3.18 17.70
N VAL A 6 -21.79 2.63 18.87
CA VAL A 6 -20.86 1.80 19.66
C VAL A 6 -20.92 0.31 19.31
N GLY A 7 -21.69 -0.10 18.30
CA GLY A 7 -21.80 -1.51 17.88
C GLY A 7 -22.59 -2.42 18.84
N GLU A 8 -23.38 -1.86 19.75
CA GLU A 8 -24.19 -2.59 20.73
C GLU A 8 -25.54 -3.02 20.12
N TYR A 9 -25.47 -3.89 19.10
CA TYR A 9 -26.61 -4.22 18.24
C TYR A 9 -27.77 -4.89 18.99
N LYS A 10 -27.50 -5.67 20.05
CA LYS A 10 -28.53 -6.27 20.91
C LYS A 10 -29.36 -5.22 21.64
N LYS A 11 -28.70 -4.22 22.24
CA LYS A 11 -29.38 -3.11 22.92
C LYS A 11 -30.12 -2.23 21.91
N MET A 12 -29.57 -2.09 20.70
CA MET A 12 -30.25 -1.38 19.61
C MET A 12 -31.55 -2.06 19.20
N GLN A 13 -31.56 -3.39 19.05
CA GLN A 13 -32.78 -4.16 18.77
C GLN A 13 -33.84 -3.95 19.85
N GLN A 14 -33.47 -4.05 21.14
CA GLN A 14 -34.39 -3.85 22.25
C GLN A 14 -34.99 -2.44 22.27
N ALA A 15 -34.15 -1.42 22.05
CA ALA A 15 -34.57 -0.03 22.00
C ALA A 15 -35.48 0.26 20.80
N GLY A 16 -35.16 -0.27 19.61
CA GLY A 16 -35.99 -0.11 18.42
C GLY A 16 -37.38 -0.70 18.62
N MET A 17 -37.48 -1.87 19.26
CA MET A 17 -38.76 -2.52 19.50
C MET A 17 -39.56 -1.86 20.62
N ALA A 18 -38.90 -1.30 21.65
CA ALA A 18 -39.56 -0.43 22.62
C ALA A 18 -40.13 0.83 21.94
N LEU A 19 -39.37 1.45 21.04
CA LEU A 19 -39.81 2.64 20.30
C LEU A 19 -41.02 2.35 19.40
N TYR A 20 -41.00 1.20 18.69
CA TYR A 20 -42.14 0.76 17.87
C TYR A 20 -43.41 0.52 18.72
N LYS A 21 -43.27 -0.01 19.93
CA LYS A 21 -44.41 -0.19 20.86
C LYS A 21 -45.00 1.13 21.35
N ILE A 22 -44.17 2.17 21.50
CA ILE A 22 -44.63 3.51 21.91
C ILE A 22 -45.31 4.21 20.73
N VAL A 23 -44.66 4.19 19.56
CA VAL A 23 -45.17 4.80 18.33
C VAL A 23 -44.99 3.81 17.18
N PRO A 24 -46.09 3.21 16.65
CA PRO A 24 -46.01 2.13 15.67
C PRO A 24 -45.70 2.65 14.25
N LYS A 25 -44.48 3.15 14.04
CA LYS A 25 -43.95 3.55 12.72
C LYS A 25 -43.05 2.46 12.16
N ASN A 26 -43.25 2.09 10.89
CA ASN A 26 -42.50 1.00 10.24
C ASN A 26 -40.98 1.12 10.35
N PRO A 27 -40.34 2.31 10.17
CA PRO A 27 -38.89 2.42 10.30
C PRO A 27 -38.33 1.91 11.64
N TYR A 28 -39.05 2.12 12.75
CA TYR A 28 -38.58 1.65 14.07
C TYR A 28 -38.60 0.12 14.19
N TYR A 29 -39.58 -0.52 13.54
CA TYR A 29 -39.63 -1.97 13.44
C TYR A 29 -38.45 -2.51 12.63
N PHE A 30 -38.22 -1.94 11.44
CA PHE A 30 -37.14 -2.38 10.55
C PHE A 30 -35.74 -2.01 11.04
N TRP A 31 -35.57 -0.98 11.86
CA TRP A 31 -34.32 -0.75 12.60
C TRP A 31 -33.99 -1.91 13.54
N SER A 32 -35.01 -2.52 14.14
CA SER A 32 -34.83 -3.68 15.02
C SER A 32 -34.48 -4.93 14.24
N VAL A 33 -35.11 -5.13 13.07
CA VAL A 33 -34.77 -6.19 12.12
C VAL A 33 -33.33 -6.05 11.63
N MET A 34 -32.94 -4.85 11.17
CA MET A 34 -31.58 -4.58 10.73
C MET A 34 -30.55 -4.78 11.86
N SER A 35 -30.89 -4.40 13.10
CA SER A 35 -30.03 -4.67 14.27
C SER A 35 -29.82 -6.17 14.53
N LEU A 36 -30.80 -7.00 14.19
CA LEU A 36 -30.71 -8.45 14.30
C LEU A 36 -29.80 -9.05 13.24
N ILE A 37 -29.82 -8.50 12.03
CA ILE A 37 -28.85 -8.82 10.97
C ILE A 37 -27.44 -8.41 11.39
N MET A 38 -27.27 -7.23 11.98
CA MET A 38 -25.96 -6.80 12.48
C MET A 38 -25.45 -7.69 13.62
N GLN A 39 -26.32 -8.21 14.48
CA GLN A 39 -25.94 -9.25 15.47
C GLN A 39 -25.51 -10.55 14.78
N SER A 40 -26.19 -10.95 13.70
CA SER A 40 -25.81 -12.11 12.89
C SER A 40 -24.44 -11.93 12.22
N ILE A 41 -24.14 -10.76 11.66
CA ILE A 41 -22.86 -10.45 11.00
C ILE A 41 -21.70 -10.38 12.01
N SER A 42 -21.96 -9.89 13.22
CA SER A 42 -20.94 -9.74 14.27
C SER A 42 -20.79 -10.97 15.17
N ALA A 43 -21.63 -12.00 14.99
CA ALA A 43 -21.57 -13.22 15.80
C ALA A 43 -20.31 -14.03 15.47
N GLN A 44 -19.54 -14.40 16.51
CA GLN A 44 -18.42 -15.34 16.37
C GLN A 44 -18.90 -16.76 16.05
N ASP A 45 -20.10 -17.14 16.51
CA ASP A 45 -20.72 -18.44 16.24
C ASP A 45 -21.70 -18.35 15.06
N GLU A 46 -21.32 -18.95 13.95
CA GLU A 46 -22.13 -19.02 12.73
C GLU A 46 -23.44 -19.80 12.95
N LYS A 47 -23.49 -20.75 13.90
CA LYS A 47 -24.72 -21.49 14.21
C LYS A 47 -25.76 -20.57 14.83
N LEU A 48 -25.37 -19.69 15.74
CA LEU A 48 -26.27 -18.72 16.37
C LEU A 48 -26.85 -17.74 15.34
N SER A 49 -26.02 -17.34 14.38
CA SER A 49 -26.40 -16.50 13.24
C SER A 49 -27.52 -17.15 12.41
N LYS A 50 -27.35 -18.41 11.98
CA LYS A 50 -28.29 -19.12 11.10
C LYS A 50 -29.50 -19.72 11.80
N THR A 51 -29.41 -20.06 13.09
CA THR A 51 -30.50 -20.76 13.81
C THR A 51 -31.37 -19.84 14.66
N MET A 52 -30.87 -18.67 15.07
CA MET A 52 -31.58 -17.78 15.97
C MET A 52 -31.80 -16.39 15.38
N PHE A 53 -30.73 -15.70 14.98
CA PHE A 53 -30.83 -14.29 14.58
C PHE A 53 -31.53 -14.11 13.22
N LEU A 54 -31.01 -14.74 12.16
CA LEU A 54 -31.60 -14.59 10.83
C LEU A 54 -33.04 -15.15 10.73
N PRO A 55 -33.38 -16.34 11.29
CA PRO A 55 -34.76 -16.83 11.26
C PRO A 55 -35.75 -15.98 12.08
N LEU A 56 -35.28 -15.31 13.14
CA LEU A 56 -36.11 -14.35 13.85
C LEU A 56 -36.32 -13.08 13.01
N ALA A 57 -35.29 -12.59 12.30
CA ALA A 57 -35.41 -11.44 11.40
C ALA A 57 -36.40 -11.73 10.28
N GLU A 58 -36.31 -12.91 9.66
CA GLU A 58 -37.25 -13.37 8.64
C GLU A 58 -38.70 -13.39 9.16
N ARG A 59 -38.97 -14.08 10.26
CA ARG A 59 -40.32 -14.13 10.85
C ARG A 59 -40.87 -12.74 11.18
N MET A 60 -40.02 -11.82 11.60
CA MET A 60 -40.41 -10.44 11.84
C MET A 60 -40.83 -9.73 10.55
N VAL A 61 -40.10 -9.92 9.44
CA VAL A 61 -40.44 -9.30 8.15
C VAL A 61 -41.66 -9.99 7.51
N GLU A 62 -41.74 -11.32 7.52
CA GLU A 62 -42.90 -12.08 7.02
C GLU A 62 -44.20 -11.63 7.68
N LYS A 63 -44.17 -11.32 8.98
CA LYS A 63 -45.33 -10.76 9.68
C LYS A 63 -45.81 -9.46 9.02
N MET A 64 -44.88 -8.55 8.69
CA MET A 64 -45.21 -7.28 8.02
C MET A 64 -45.66 -7.49 6.58
N VAL A 65 -45.12 -8.50 5.89
CA VAL A 65 -45.59 -8.91 4.55
C VAL A 65 -47.04 -9.41 4.62
N LYS A 66 -47.37 -10.29 5.58
CA LYS A 66 -48.74 -10.84 5.77
C LYS A 66 -49.76 -9.76 6.16
N GLU A 67 -49.32 -8.70 6.84
CA GLU A 67 -50.15 -7.55 7.22
C GLU A 67 -50.24 -6.47 6.14
N ASP A 68 -49.62 -6.66 4.96
CA ASP A 68 -49.49 -5.67 3.87
C ASP A 68 -48.90 -4.31 4.33
N LYS A 69 -47.94 -4.38 5.26
CA LYS A 69 -47.24 -3.23 5.87
C LYS A 69 -45.82 -3.03 5.35
N ILE A 70 -45.50 -3.61 4.20
CA ILE A 70 -44.29 -3.28 3.47
C ILE A 70 -44.62 -2.09 2.58
N GLU A 71 -44.20 -0.90 2.98
CA GLU A 71 -44.52 0.37 2.36
C GLU A 71 -43.42 0.83 1.40
N ALA A 72 -42.14 0.60 1.75
CA ALA A 72 -40.99 1.19 1.08
C ALA A 72 -40.03 0.16 0.45
N GLU A 73 -39.22 0.64 -0.50
CA GLU A 73 -38.17 -0.12 -1.19
C GLU A 73 -37.14 -0.72 -0.23
N ALA A 74 -36.66 0.07 0.74
CA ALA A 74 -35.72 -0.35 1.78
C ALA A 74 -36.16 -1.62 2.54
N GLU A 75 -37.46 -1.80 2.74
CA GLU A 75 -38.01 -2.94 3.46
C GLU A 75 -37.96 -4.22 2.60
N VAL A 76 -38.14 -4.07 1.28
CA VAL A 76 -37.98 -5.15 0.30
C VAL A 76 -36.51 -5.54 0.16
N GLU A 77 -35.60 -4.57 0.09
CA GLU A 77 -34.15 -4.82 0.07
C GLU A 77 -33.69 -5.56 1.34
N LEU A 78 -34.17 -5.12 2.50
CA LEU A 78 -33.88 -5.75 3.77
C LEU A 78 -34.43 -7.18 3.82
N TYR A 79 -35.62 -7.43 3.27
CA TYR A 79 -36.19 -8.78 3.21
C TYR A 79 -35.35 -9.69 2.30
N TYR A 80 -35.00 -9.22 1.10
CA TYR A 80 -34.12 -9.91 0.17
C TYR A 80 -32.78 -10.25 0.83
N MET A 81 -32.14 -9.30 1.51
CA MET A 81 -30.88 -9.51 2.22
C MET A 81 -30.98 -10.60 3.30
N ILE A 82 -32.12 -10.69 4.01
CA ILE A 82 -32.35 -11.75 5.01
C ILE A 82 -32.45 -13.12 4.33
N LEU A 83 -33.28 -13.24 3.31
CA LEU A 83 -33.50 -14.50 2.59
C LEU A 83 -32.21 -14.99 1.91
N GLU A 84 -31.47 -14.07 1.30
CA GLU A 84 -30.17 -14.36 0.71
C GLU A 84 -29.17 -14.90 1.74
N ARG A 85 -29.09 -14.28 2.93
CA ARG A 85 -28.19 -14.72 4.01
C ARG A 85 -28.61 -16.04 4.65
N LEU A 86 -29.90 -16.37 4.63
CA LEU A 86 -30.42 -17.67 5.08
C LEU A 86 -30.17 -18.80 4.07
N GLY A 87 -29.73 -18.49 2.85
CA GLY A 87 -29.60 -19.47 1.77
C GLY A 87 -30.94 -19.82 1.10
N LYS A 88 -32.01 -19.06 1.41
CA LYS A 88 -33.36 -19.26 0.88
C LYS A 88 -33.50 -18.56 -0.48
N HIS A 89 -32.67 -18.97 -1.42
CA HIS A 89 -32.53 -18.31 -2.72
C HIS A 89 -33.78 -18.38 -3.58
N GLU A 90 -34.57 -19.45 -3.47
CA GLU A 90 -35.84 -19.61 -4.18
C GLU A 90 -36.87 -18.57 -3.70
N GLU A 91 -37.06 -18.50 -2.38
CA GLU A 91 -37.98 -17.55 -1.73
C GLU A 91 -37.54 -16.10 -2.01
N ALA A 92 -36.23 -15.82 -1.99
CA ALA A 92 -35.69 -14.52 -2.35
C ALA A 92 -36.04 -14.13 -3.79
N LEU A 93 -35.90 -15.07 -4.73
CA LEU A 93 -36.25 -14.85 -6.13
C LEU A 93 -37.74 -14.59 -6.32
N GLU A 94 -38.61 -15.35 -5.63
CA GLU A 94 -40.07 -15.13 -5.67
C GLU A 94 -40.46 -13.73 -5.20
N VAL A 95 -39.82 -13.23 -4.13
CA VAL A 95 -40.04 -11.87 -3.60
C VAL A 95 -39.69 -10.80 -4.62
N ILE A 96 -38.52 -10.91 -5.27
CA ILE A 96 -38.03 -9.94 -6.25
C ILE A 96 -38.81 -10.02 -7.57
N ARG A 97 -39.24 -11.21 -7.97
CA ARG A 97 -40.05 -11.37 -9.18
C ARG A 97 -41.50 -10.94 -8.99
N GLY A 98 -42.04 -11.11 -7.79
CA GLY A 98 -43.43 -10.81 -7.43
C GLY A 98 -43.71 -9.32 -7.17
N LYS A 99 -44.88 -9.05 -6.58
CA LYS A 99 -45.40 -7.69 -6.34
C LYS A 99 -44.48 -6.80 -5.49
N LEU A 100 -43.73 -7.37 -4.55
CA LEU A 100 -42.79 -6.60 -3.73
C LEU A 100 -41.62 -6.06 -4.55
N GLY A 101 -41.15 -6.82 -5.55
CA GLY A 101 -40.08 -6.38 -6.44
C GLY A 101 -40.45 -5.21 -7.34
N GLU A 102 -41.75 -4.97 -7.60
CA GLU A 102 -42.21 -3.76 -8.33
C GLU A 102 -41.88 -2.46 -7.59
N LYS A 103 -41.60 -2.53 -6.28
CA LYS A 103 -41.17 -1.38 -5.48
C LYS A 103 -39.69 -1.05 -5.63
N LEU A 104 -38.87 -1.95 -6.18
CA LEU A 104 -37.43 -1.76 -6.39
C LEU A 104 -37.21 -0.92 -7.65
N THR A 105 -37.26 0.41 -7.48
CA THR A 105 -37.28 1.36 -8.61
C THR A 105 -36.22 2.46 -8.51
N SER A 106 -35.53 2.59 -7.37
CA SER A 106 -34.55 3.66 -7.16
C SER A 106 -33.28 3.48 -8.00
N GLU A 107 -32.79 2.25 -8.13
CA GLU A 107 -31.57 1.92 -8.86
C GLU A 107 -31.87 1.31 -10.24
N LEU A 108 -31.12 1.74 -11.26
CA LEU A 108 -31.22 1.19 -12.61
C LEU A 108 -30.96 -0.32 -12.59
N GLN A 109 -31.90 -1.11 -13.12
CA GLN A 109 -31.81 -2.58 -13.19
C GLN A 109 -31.62 -3.27 -11.82
N SER A 110 -32.01 -2.64 -10.70
CA SER A 110 -31.90 -3.26 -9.36
C SER A 110 -32.57 -4.62 -9.29
N ARG A 111 -33.80 -4.70 -9.81
CA ARG A 111 -34.60 -5.93 -9.87
C ARG A 111 -33.90 -6.99 -10.73
N GLU A 112 -33.47 -6.62 -11.93
CA GLU A 112 -32.77 -7.54 -12.84
C GLU A 112 -31.44 -8.04 -12.26
N ASN A 113 -30.66 -7.19 -11.62
CA ASN A 113 -29.40 -7.58 -10.98
C ASN A 113 -29.62 -8.52 -9.78
N LYS A 114 -30.63 -8.26 -8.95
CA LYS A 114 -31.00 -9.16 -7.84
C LYS A 114 -31.55 -10.50 -8.36
N CYS A 115 -32.37 -10.50 -9.43
CA CYS A 115 -32.79 -11.73 -10.11
C CYS A 115 -31.59 -12.51 -10.66
N MET A 116 -30.66 -11.83 -11.36
CA MET A 116 -29.46 -12.44 -11.93
C MET A 116 -28.61 -13.11 -10.85
N ALA A 117 -28.40 -12.45 -9.71
CA ALA A 117 -27.68 -13.00 -8.57
C ALA A 117 -28.35 -14.28 -8.04
N MET A 118 -29.68 -14.28 -7.92
CA MET A 118 -30.43 -15.46 -7.46
C MET A 118 -30.41 -16.60 -8.49
N TYR A 119 -30.57 -16.33 -9.78
CA TYR A 119 -30.47 -17.37 -10.82
C TYR A 119 -29.12 -18.06 -10.80
N LYS A 120 -28.02 -17.30 -10.67
CA LYS A 120 -26.67 -17.87 -10.56
C LYS A 120 -26.53 -18.77 -9.33
N LYS A 121 -27.05 -18.34 -8.17
CA LYS A 121 -27.00 -19.13 -6.91
C LYS A 121 -27.86 -20.40 -6.95
N LEU A 122 -28.96 -20.38 -7.69
CA LEU A 122 -29.87 -21.51 -7.90
C LEU A 122 -29.45 -22.42 -9.08
N SER A 123 -28.35 -22.10 -9.77
CA SER A 123 -27.94 -22.76 -11.02
C SER A 123 -29.06 -22.78 -12.07
N ARG A 124 -29.88 -21.74 -12.11
CA ARG A 124 -30.95 -21.52 -13.10
C ARG A 124 -30.37 -20.87 -14.35
N TRP A 125 -29.56 -21.65 -15.07
CA TRP A 125 -28.86 -21.18 -16.26
C TRP A 125 -29.76 -20.75 -17.42
N PRO A 126 -30.91 -21.40 -17.70
CA PRO A 126 -31.82 -20.95 -18.75
C PRO A 126 -32.32 -19.52 -18.52
N GLU A 127 -32.75 -19.21 -17.30
CA GLU A 127 -33.22 -17.87 -16.90
C GLU A 127 -32.08 -16.84 -16.89
N CYS A 128 -30.90 -17.22 -16.40
CA CYS A 128 -29.70 -16.39 -16.44
C CYS A 128 -29.35 -15.99 -17.88
N ASN A 129 -29.42 -16.95 -18.81
CA ASN A 129 -29.12 -16.72 -20.21
C ASN A 129 -30.14 -15.79 -20.87
N ALA A 130 -31.43 -16.11 -20.74
CA ALA A 130 -32.50 -15.29 -21.29
C ALA A 130 -32.47 -13.85 -20.75
N LEU A 131 -32.27 -13.66 -19.44
CA LEU A 131 -32.15 -12.34 -18.85
C LEU A 131 -30.93 -11.59 -19.39
N SER A 132 -29.77 -12.23 -19.45
CA SER A 132 -28.55 -11.61 -19.99
C SER A 132 -28.73 -11.19 -21.45
N LYS A 133 -29.30 -12.09 -22.28
CA LYS A 133 -29.60 -11.80 -23.69
C LYS A 133 -30.59 -10.64 -23.85
N ARG A 134 -31.67 -10.63 -23.06
CA ARG A 134 -32.67 -9.55 -23.05
C ARG A 134 -32.03 -8.20 -22.70
N LEU A 135 -31.15 -8.18 -21.71
CA LEU A 135 -30.46 -6.96 -21.28
C LEU A 135 -29.40 -6.49 -22.30
N LEU A 136 -28.70 -7.42 -22.97
CA LEU A 136 -27.78 -7.10 -24.06
C LEU A 136 -28.49 -6.55 -25.29
N LEU A 137 -29.71 -7.02 -25.58
CA LEU A 137 -30.56 -6.46 -26.64
C LEU A 137 -31.01 -5.02 -26.32
N LEU A 138 -31.11 -4.65 -25.04
CA LEU A 138 -31.41 -3.29 -24.61
C LEU A 138 -30.16 -2.41 -24.63
N ASN A 139 -29.02 -2.94 -24.17
CA ASN A 139 -27.73 -2.27 -24.19
C ASN A 139 -26.61 -3.26 -24.54
N SER A 140 -26.16 -3.22 -25.79
CA SER A 140 -25.15 -4.14 -26.32
C SER A 140 -23.71 -3.81 -25.91
N ASP A 141 -23.49 -2.80 -25.06
CA ASP A 141 -22.17 -2.42 -24.53
C ASP A 141 -21.97 -2.81 -23.06
N ASP A 142 -22.95 -3.48 -22.43
CA ASP A 142 -22.87 -3.87 -21.02
C ASP A 142 -22.06 -5.17 -20.81
N TRP A 143 -20.79 -4.99 -20.46
CA TRP A 143 -19.83 -6.09 -20.30
C TRP A 143 -20.25 -7.13 -19.25
N GLN A 144 -20.92 -6.73 -18.16
CA GLN A 144 -21.31 -7.65 -17.09
C GLN A 144 -22.30 -8.72 -17.58
N PHE A 145 -23.16 -8.36 -18.53
CA PHE A 145 -24.15 -9.25 -19.11
C PHE A 145 -23.56 -10.11 -20.22
N TYR A 146 -22.52 -9.68 -20.94
CA TYR A 146 -21.76 -10.59 -21.80
C TYR A 146 -21.11 -11.72 -21.00
N LEU A 147 -20.47 -11.40 -19.88
CA LEU A 147 -19.86 -12.42 -19.01
C LEU A 147 -20.93 -13.41 -18.49
N SER A 148 -22.04 -12.88 -17.97
CA SER A 148 -23.15 -13.71 -17.47
C SER A 148 -23.83 -14.54 -18.57
N TYR A 149 -23.97 -13.98 -19.77
CA TYR A 149 -24.48 -14.68 -20.95
C TYR A 149 -23.57 -15.84 -21.32
N PHE A 150 -22.27 -15.61 -21.48
CA PHE A 150 -21.32 -16.67 -21.81
C PHE A 150 -21.24 -17.73 -20.70
N ASP A 151 -21.18 -17.34 -19.42
CA ASP A 151 -21.16 -18.28 -18.29
C ASP A 151 -22.37 -19.22 -18.38
N SER A 152 -23.57 -18.64 -18.56
CA SER A 152 -24.81 -19.42 -18.63
C SER A 152 -24.92 -20.33 -19.86
N VAL A 153 -24.55 -19.86 -21.07
CA VAL A 153 -24.56 -20.72 -22.27
C VAL A 153 -23.66 -21.94 -22.04
N PHE A 154 -22.46 -21.73 -21.53
CA PHE A 154 -21.49 -22.81 -21.37
C PHE A 154 -21.94 -23.82 -20.32
N HIS A 155 -22.60 -23.38 -19.25
CA HIS A 155 -23.26 -24.30 -18.32
C HIS A 155 -24.39 -25.10 -18.98
N LEU A 156 -25.23 -24.47 -19.81
CA LEU A 156 -26.30 -25.18 -20.55
C LEU A 156 -25.74 -26.25 -21.48
N ILE A 157 -24.62 -25.99 -22.14
CA ILE A 157 -23.92 -26.95 -22.99
C ILE A 157 -23.37 -28.12 -22.15
N ASP A 158 -22.69 -27.81 -21.04
CA ASP A 158 -22.11 -28.82 -20.15
C ASP A 158 -23.18 -29.73 -19.53
N GLU A 159 -24.36 -29.17 -19.25
CA GLU A 159 -25.53 -29.90 -18.73
C GLU A 159 -26.33 -30.62 -19.84
N ALA A 160 -25.91 -30.50 -21.11
CA ALA A 160 -26.63 -31.01 -22.28
C ALA A 160 -28.13 -30.63 -22.26
N TRP A 161 -28.41 -29.39 -21.86
CA TRP A 161 -29.76 -28.89 -21.69
C TRP A 161 -30.53 -28.92 -23.02
N THR A 162 -31.80 -29.31 -22.96
CA THR A 162 -32.70 -29.34 -24.12
C THR A 162 -33.98 -28.57 -23.80
N PRO A 163 -34.58 -27.89 -24.79
CA PRO A 163 -35.80 -27.13 -24.58
C PRO A 163 -36.96 -28.04 -24.17
N PRO A 164 -37.84 -27.59 -23.26
CA PRO A 164 -39.02 -28.37 -22.86
C PRO A 164 -39.97 -28.57 -24.05
N ALA A 165 -40.63 -29.74 -24.11
CA ALA A 165 -41.56 -30.08 -25.18
C ALA A 165 -42.82 -29.19 -25.18
N ASP A 166 -43.31 -28.84 -23.98
CA ASP A 166 -44.47 -27.98 -23.76
C ASP A 166 -44.10 -26.85 -22.78
N GLY A 167 -44.44 -25.60 -23.14
CA GLY A 167 -44.23 -24.41 -22.31
C GLY A 167 -43.07 -23.49 -22.75
N PRO A 168 -42.87 -22.36 -22.07
CA PRO A 168 -41.80 -21.42 -22.40
C PRO A 168 -40.43 -21.97 -22.01
N MET A 169 -39.40 -21.68 -22.83
CA MET A 169 -38.02 -22.14 -22.60
C MET A 169 -37.39 -21.58 -21.32
N SER A 170 -37.80 -20.38 -20.92
CA SER A 170 -37.43 -19.78 -19.63
C SER A 170 -38.51 -18.82 -19.16
N LEU A 171 -38.45 -18.47 -17.88
CA LEU A 171 -39.30 -17.44 -17.28
C LEU A 171 -38.94 -16.01 -17.69
N GLU A 172 -37.84 -15.81 -18.43
CA GLU A 172 -37.30 -14.49 -18.85
C GLU A 172 -37.36 -14.31 -20.38
N GLY A 173 -37.86 -15.32 -21.11
CA GLY A 173 -38.03 -15.30 -22.57
C GLY A 173 -37.07 -16.21 -23.32
N ASN A 174 -36.63 -15.75 -24.49
CA ASN A 174 -35.77 -16.53 -25.38
C ASN A 174 -34.33 -16.60 -24.84
N LEU A 175 -33.72 -17.78 -24.93
CA LEU A 175 -32.33 -18.06 -24.55
C LEU A 175 -31.58 -18.77 -25.67
N ASP A 176 -30.26 -18.81 -25.56
CA ASP A 176 -29.35 -19.60 -26.39
C ASP A 176 -28.71 -20.70 -25.54
N TYR A 177 -28.68 -21.92 -26.07
CA TYR A 177 -28.20 -23.12 -25.39
C TYR A 177 -27.18 -23.92 -26.21
N ALA A 178 -26.86 -23.44 -27.42
CA ALA A 178 -25.88 -24.06 -28.32
C ALA A 178 -24.85 -23.02 -28.80
N ILE A 179 -23.64 -23.49 -29.10
CA ILE A 179 -22.54 -22.61 -29.52
C ILE A 179 -22.90 -21.85 -30.80
N GLU A 180 -23.57 -22.49 -31.75
CA GLU A 180 -23.99 -21.89 -33.02
C GLU A 180 -24.95 -20.72 -32.80
N GLN A 181 -25.84 -20.83 -31.81
CA GLN A 181 -26.76 -19.74 -31.45
C GLN A 181 -26.02 -18.58 -30.82
N THR A 182 -25.04 -18.86 -29.96
CA THR A 182 -24.18 -17.86 -29.32
C THR A 182 -23.32 -17.12 -30.34
N VAL A 183 -22.67 -17.85 -31.24
CA VAL A 183 -21.90 -17.29 -32.36
C VAL A 183 -22.78 -16.35 -33.18
N ARG A 184 -23.96 -16.82 -33.59
CA ARG A 184 -24.91 -16.04 -34.35
C ARG A 184 -25.35 -14.77 -33.60
N PHE A 185 -25.67 -14.87 -32.31
CA PHE A 185 -26.07 -13.73 -31.51
C PHE A 185 -24.99 -12.65 -31.47
N ILE A 186 -23.72 -13.03 -31.23
CA ILE A 186 -22.60 -12.08 -31.21
C ILE A 186 -22.38 -11.45 -32.59
N GLU A 187 -22.48 -12.22 -33.67
CA GLU A 187 -22.37 -11.70 -35.04
C GLU A 187 -23.50 -10.72 -35.37
N GLU A 188 -24.74 -11.02 -34.96
CA GLU A 188 -25.88 -10.12 -35.11
C GLU A 188 -25.68 -8.81 -34.32
N GLN A 189 -25.11 -8.87 -33.11
CA GLN A 189 -24.78 -7.66 -32.33
C GLN A 189 -23.73 -6.80 -33.04
N ILE A 190 -22.68 -7.42 -33.61
CA ILE A 190 -21.65 -6.70 -34.37
C ILE A 190 -22.23 -6.10 -35.65
N GLU A 191 -23.09 -6.83 -36.38
CA GLU A 191 -23.72 -6.32 -37.60
C GLU A 191 -24.67 -5.16 -37.29
N ALA A 192 -25.47 -5.26 -36.22
CA ALA A 192 -26.32 -4.17 -35.75
C ALA A 192 -25.48 -2.94 -35.40
N ASP A 193 -24.37 -3.12 -34.68
CA ASP A 193 -23.47 -2.02 -34.32
C ASP A 193 -22.71 -1.44 -35.51
N SER A 194 -22.42 -2.23 -36.56
CA SER A 194 -21.74 -1.73 -37.76
C SER A 194 -22.51 -0.61 -38.47
N LYS A 195 -23.83 -0.53 -38.24
CA LYS A 195 -24.72 0.51 -38.77
C LYS A 195 -24.74 1.77 -37.89
N ASN A 196 -24.15 1.73 -36.68
CA ASN A 196 -24.07 2.86 -35.78
C ASN A 196 -23.01 3.88 -36.23
N LEU A 197 -23.38 5.17 -36.16
CA LEU A 197 -22.45 6.29 -36.38
C LEU A 197 -21.29 6.31 -35.37
N ARG A 198 -21.51 5.74 -34.19
CA ARG A 198 -20.52 5.59 -33.12
C ARG A 198 -20.49 4.11 -32.72
N PRO A 199 -19.55 3.33 -33.26
CA PRO A 199 -19.43 1.91 -32.92
C PRO A 199 -19.22 1.71 -31.42
N LEU A 200 -19.92 0.73 -30.86
CA LEU A 200 -19.79 0.28 -29.48
C LEU A 200 -18.64 -0.74 -29.36
N ARG A 201 -18.02 -0.82 -28.18
CA ARG A 201 -16.84 -1.67 -27.99
C ARG A 201 -17.21 -3.11 -27.62
N GLY A 202 -18.25 -3.25 -26.80
CA GLY A 202 -18.73 -4.49 -26.21
C GLY A 202 -18.88 -5.63 -27.21
N PRO A 203 -19.59 -5.48 -28.34
CA PRO A 203 -19.79 -6.58 -29.29
C PRO A 203 -18.48 -7.15 -29.86
N TYR A 204 -17.51 -6.28 -30.18
CA TYR A 204 -16.22 -6.73 -30.73
C TYR A 204 -15.36 -7.43 -29.68
N LEU A 205 -15.35 -6.94 -28.44
CA LEU A 205 -14.64 -7.59 -27.33
C LEU A 205 -15.33 -8.91 -26.93
N ALA A 206 -16.65 -8.99 -27.02
CA ALA A 206 -17.41 -10.20 -26.75
C ALA A 206 -17.06 -11.32 -27.72
N LYS A 207 -16.77 -11.01 -28.99
CA LYS A 207 -16.29 -11.99 -29.96
C LYS A 207 -14.91 -12.55 -29.58
N LEU A 208 -13.98 -11.72 -29.12
CA LEU A 208 -12.68 -12.18 -28.61
C LEU A 208 -12.83 -13.03 -27.34
N GLU A 209 -13.73 -12.65 -26.44
CA GLU A 209 -14.04 -13.41 -25.23
C GLU A 209 -14.64 -14.78 -25.53
N LEU A 210 -15.55 -14.86 -26.51
CA LEU A 210 -16.13 -16.13 -26.95
C LEU A 210 -15.04 -17.06 -27.50
N ILE A 211 -14.14 -16.56 -28.36
CA ILE A 211 -13.01 -17.35 -28.87
C ILE A 211 -12.12 -17.84 -27.74
N ARG A 212 -11.80 -16.97 -26.77
CA ARG A 212 -11.00 -17.34 -25.60
C ARG A 212 -11.59 -18.52 -24.84
N ARG A 213 -12.89 -18.46 -24.55
CA ARG A 213 -13.60 -19.52 -23.82
C ARG A 213 -13.73 -20.81 -24.63
N LEU A 214 -13.98 -20.72 -25.93
CA LEU A 214 -14.04 -21.89 -26.83
C LEU A 214 -12.68 -22.60 -26.93
N ARG A 215 -11.59 -21.85 -27.11
CA ARG A 215 -10.22 -22.42 -27.15
C ARG A 215 -9.82 -23.09 -25.84
N GLN A 216 -10.19 -22.49 -24.69
CA GLN A 216 -9.99 -23.11 -23.37
C GLN A 216 -10.74 -24.45 -23.21
N ARG A 217 -11.84 -24.63 -23.94
CA ARG A 217 -12.63 -25.86 -24.00
C ARG A 217 -12.19 -26.84 -25.09
N GLY A 218 -11.14 -26.51 -25.85
CA GLY A 218 -10.60 -27.34 -26.92
C GLY A 218 -11.19 -27.08 -28.32
N TYR A 219 -12.09 -26.12 -28.47
CA TYR A 219 -12.68 -25.73 -29.75
C TYR A 219 -11.87 -24.61 -30.40
N ASN A 220 -10.97 -24.96 -31.30
CA ASN A 220 -10.08 -23.95 -31.90
C ASN A 220 -10.70 -23.25 -33.12
N ASP A 221 -11.18 -24.00 -34.12
CA ASP A 221 -11.57 -23.44 -35.42
C ASP A 221 -12.95 -23.91 -35.94
N GLU A 222 -13.68 -24.71 -35.15
CA GLU A 222 -14.91 -25.38 -35.60
C GLU A 222 -16.02 -24.40 -36.03
N TYR A 223 -16.08 -23.24 -35.37
CA TYR A 223 -17.17 -22.27 -35.53
C TYR A 223 -16.82 -21.06 -36.40
N LYS A 224 -15.65 -21.05 -37.04
CA LYS A 224 -15.23 -20.02 -38.02
C LYS A 224 -15.36 -18.57 -37.54
N LEU A 225 -15.14 -18.32 -36.24
CA LEU A 225 -15.19 -16.97 -35.66
C LEU A 225 -14.06 -16.05 -36.18
N GLY A 226 -13.02 -16.62 -36.79
CA GLY A 226 -11.86 -15.92 -37.34
C GLY A 226 -10.66 -15.94 -36.38
N GLU A 227 -9.50 -15.55 -36.90
CA GLU A 227 -8.26 -15.52 -36.11
C GLU A 227 -8.24 -14.35 -35.12
N PRO A 228 -7.84 -14.55 -33.85
CA PRO A 228 -7.72 -13.46 -32.89
C PRO A 228 -6.79 -12.35 -33.37
N GLU A 229 -5.71 -12.68 -34.07
CA GLU A 229 -4.79 -11.70 -34.66
C GLU A 229 -5.52 -10.75 -35.63
N ASP A 230 -6.38 -11.29 -36.49
CA ASP A 230 -7.20 -10.51 -37.42
C ASP A 230 -8.25 -9.67 -36.69
N LEU A 231 -8.91 -10.24 -35.69
CA LEU A 231 -9.96 -9.56 -34.93
C LEU A 231 -9.39 -8.42 -34.08
N MET A 232 -8.25 -8.63 -33.43
CA MET A 232 -7.53 -7.60 -32.68
C MET A 232 -7.03 -6.49 -33.62
N PHE A 233 -6.56 -6.85 -34.83
CA PHE A 233 -6.19 -5.87 -35.85
C PHE A 233 -7.40 -5.04 -36.31
N GLN A 234 -8.54 -5.67 -36.59
CA GLN A 234 -9.78 -4.98 -36.95
C GLN A 234 -10.30 -4.08 -35.82
N TYR A 235 -10.20 -4.54 -34.57
CA TYR A 235 -10.52 -3.75 -33.38
C TYR A 235 -9.64 -2.50 -33.32
N PHE A 236 -8.32 -2.65 -33.51
CA PHE A 236 -7.39 -1.54 -33.57
C PHE A 236 -7.72 -0.56 -34.70
N LEU A 237 -8.12 -1.04 -35.88
CA LEU A 237 -8.52 -0.15 -36.97
C LEU A 237 -9.72 0.73 -36.59
N LYS A 238 -10.67 0.20 -35.80
CA LYS A 238 -11.87 0.93 -35.35
C LYS A 238 -11.60 1.85 -34.16
N PHE A 239 -10.86 1.37 -33.16
CA PHE A 239 -10.74 2.02 -31.85
C PHE A 239 -9.33 2.51 -31.52
N GLY A 240 -8.35 2.32 -32.40
CA GLY A 240 -6.94 2.62 -32.14
C GLY A 240 -6.62 4.09 -31.88
N ASP A 241 -7.48 5.02 -32.31
CA ASP A 241 -7.34 6.44 -31.94
C ASP A 241 -7.89 6.78 -30.54
N LYS A 242 -8.42 5.79 -29.82
CA LYS A 242 -8.95 5.95 -28.45
C LYS A 242 -7.92 5.45 -27.44
N PRO A 243 -7.69 6.20 -26.33
CA PRO A 243 -6.76 5.77 -25.28
C PRO A 243 -7.06 4.40 -24.65
N CYS A 244 -8.34 3.97 -24.65
CA CYS A 244 -8.75 2.67 -24.12
C CYS A 244 -8.40 1.47 -25.01
N CYS A 245 -7.99 1.68 -26.27
CA CYS A 245 -7.66 0.56 -27.17
C CYS A 245 -6.62 -0.40 -26.56
N PHE A 246 -5.61 0.17 -25.90
CA PHE A 246 -4.60 -0.64 -25.21
C PHE A 246 -5.20 -1.48 -24.08
N THR A 247 -5.99 -0.89 -23.18
CA THR A 247 -6.55 -1.61 -22.02
C THR A 247 -7.52 -2.70 -22.46
N ASP A 248 -8.26 -2.45 -23.54
CA ASP A 248 -9.22 -3.39 -24.11
C ASP A 248 -8.49 -4.58 -24.77
N LEU A 249 -7.39 -4.35 -25.49
CA LEU A 249 -6.59 -5.42 -26.12
C LEU A 249 -5.67 -6.15 -25.14
N LYS A 250 -5.23 -5.49 -24.05
CA LYS A 250 -4.30 -6.07 -23.05
C LYS A 250 -4.81 -7.39 -22.49
N VAL A 251 -6.12 -7.53 -22.25
CA VAL A 251 -6.72 -8.73 -21.64
C VAL A 251 -6.82 -9.93 -22.59
N PHE A 252 -6.63 -9.71 -23.90
CA PHE A 252 -6.74 -10.74 -24.96
C PHE A 252 -5.41 -11.07 -25.64
N VAL A 253 -4.30 -10.44 -25.21
CA VAL A 253 -2.98 -10.67 -25.82
C VAL A 253 -2.48 -12.12 -25.67
N ASP A 254 -3.03 -12.87 -24.72
CA ASP A 254 -2.77 -14.30 -24.52
C ASP A 254 -3.38 -15.20 -25.60
N LEU A 255 -4.28 -14.67 -26.44
CA LEU A 255 -4.77 -15.36 -27.63
C LEU A 255 -3.75 -15.38 -28.77
N LEU A 256 -2.71 -14.55 -28.70
CA LEU A 256 -1.59 -14.55 -29.64
C LEU A 256 -0.49 -15.47 -29.14
N SER A 257 0.09 -16.25 -30.06
CA SER A 257 1.30 -17.01 -29.73
C SER A 257 2.52 -16.07 -29.70
N SER A 258 3.56 -16.46 -28.95
CA SER A 258 4.80 -15.67 -28.90
C SER A 258 5.48 -15.50 -30.26
N SER A 259 5.23 -16.40 -31.23
CA SER A 259 5.76 -16.27 -32.59
C SER A 259 4.99 -15.23 -33.42
N GLN A 260 3.73 -14.93 -33.08
CA GLN A 260 2.91 -13.92 -33.75
C GLN A 260 3.16 -12.49 -33.26
N HIS A 261 3.80 -12.31 -32.10
CA HIS A 261 3.99 -10.96 -31.51
C HIS A 261 4.64 -9.97 -32.49
N SER A 262 5.74 -10.37 -33.13
CA SER A 262 6.46 -9.49 -34.07
C SER A 262 5.66 -9.22 -35.35
N SER A 263 5.02 -10.25 -35.93
CA SER A 263 4.21 -10.07 -37.15
C SER A 263 2.99 -9.18 -36.90
N PHE A 264 2.32 -9.36 -35.77
CA PHE A 264 1.16 -8.57 -35.37
C PHE A 264 1.52 -7.09 -35.19
N ILE A 265 2.59 -6.80 -34.46
CA ILE A 265 3.06 -5.42 -34.27
C ILE A 265 3.45 -4.78 -35.61
N ASN A 266 4.17 -5.50 -36.48
CA ASN A 266 4.53 -4.99 -37.81
C ASN A 266 3.29 -4.72 -38.67
N ARG A 267 2.26 -5.56 -38.60
CA ARG A 267 0.98 -5.36 -39.29
C ARG A 267 0.26 -4.10 -38.78
N LEU A 268 0.24 -3.88 -37.47
CA LEU A 268 -0.32 -2.66 -36.88
C LEU A 268 0.43 -1.42 -37.36
N LEU A 269 1.77 -1.44 -37.30
CA LEU A 269 2.62 -0.35 -37.79
C LEU A 269 2.36 -0.03 -39.28
N GLY A 270 2.22 -1.06 -40.12
CA GLY A 270 1.93 -0.90 -41.55
C GLY A 270 0.56 -0.27 -41.85
N SER A 271 -0.36 -0.26 -40.90
CA SER A 271 -1.68 0.36 -41.03
C SER A 271 -1.73 1.83 -40.61
N LEU A 272 -0.64 2.36 -40.04
CA LEU A 272 -0.62 3.70 -39.46
C LEU A 272 -0.53 4.78 -40.56
N PRO A 273 -1.35 5.84 -40.48
CA PRO A 273 -1.26 6.98 -41.39
C PRO A 273 -0.13 7.94 -40.93
N LEU A 274 1.12 7.50 -41.05
CA LEU A 274 2.30 8.32 -40.76
C LEU A 274 2.76 9.08 -42.01
N THR A 275 3.45 10.21 -41.82
CA THR A 275 4.12 10.90 -42.94
C THR A 275 5.13 9.97 -43.60
N PRO A 276 5.24 9.96 -44.95
CA PRO A 276 6.22 9.11 -45.62
C PRO A 276 7.63 9.45 -45.11
N PRO A 277 8.45 8.44 -44.76
CA PRO A 277 9.81 8.68 -44.32
C PRO A 277 10.58 9.33 -45.49
N THR A 278 11.08 10.54 -45.28
CA THR A 278 12.12 11.10 -46.17
C THR A 278 13.47 10.54 -45.72
N GLU A 279 14.40 10.30 -46.63
CA GLU A 279 15.72 9.71 -46.30
C GLU A 279 16.33 10.41 -45.08
N GLY A 280 16.53 9.66 -43.99
CA GLY A 280 17.13 10.15 -42.74
C GLY A 280 16.18 10.79 -41.72
N ASN A 281 14.87 10.92 -42.00
CA ASN A 281 13.90 11.54 -41.08
C ASN A 281 12.90 10.54 -40.49
N LEU A 282 12.61 10.71 -39.20
CA LEU A 282 11.63 9.91 -38.44
C LEU A 282 10.21 10.09 -39.02
N ALA A 283 9.47 8.99 -39.19
CA ALA A 283 8.06 9.05 -39.57
C ALA A 283 7.21 9.55 -38.38
N LEU A 284 6.51 10.68 -38.58
CA LEU A 284 5.76 11.37 -37.55
C LEU A 284 4.24 11.33 -37.84
N PRO A 285 3.40 11.35 -36.80
CA PRO A 285 1.95 11.44 -36.98
C PRO A 285 1.54 12.84 -37.47
N ALA A 286 0.57 12.89 -38.38
CA ALA A 286 0.04 14.13 -38.95
C ALA A 286 -1.08 14.76 -38.09
N ASP A 287 -1.78 13.96 -37.28
CA ASP A 287 -2.85 14.42 -36.40
C ASP A 287 -2.90 13.62 -35.08
N ILE A 288 -3.79 14.04 -34.18
CA ILE A 288 -3.98 13.40 -32.86
C ILE A 288 -4.39 11.93 -33.01
N LYS A 289 -5.22 11.58 -33.99
CA LYS A 289 -5.71 10.20 -34.16
C LYS A 289 -4.60 9.26 -34.60
N ALA A 290 -3.79 9.67 -35.58
CA ALA A 290 -2.60 8.96 -36.03
C ALA A 290 -1.61 8.79 -34.88
N MET A 291 -1.44 9.84 -34.06
CA MET A 291 -0.57 9.81 -32.91
C MET A 291 -1.04 8.82 -31.83
N GLN A 292 -2.33 8.81 -31.49
CA GLN A 292 -2.90 7.86 -30.52
C GLN A 292 -2.80 6.42 -31.01
N ARG A 293 -3.01 6.19 -32.32
CA ARG A 293 -2.82 4.86 -32.93
C ARG A 293 -1.38 4.39 -32.79
N HIS A 294 -0.41 5.22 -33.18
CA HIS A 294 1.00 4.85 -33.01
C HIS A 294 1.36 4.62 -31.54
N LEU A 295 0.88 5.47 -30.63
CA LEU A 295 1.12 5.33 -29.19
C LEU A 295 0.60 4.00 -28.66
N CYS A 296 -0.61 3.60 -29.06
CA CYS A 296 -1.19 2.31 -28.73
C CYS A 296 -0.31 1.15 -29.25
N VAL A 297 0.24 1.25 -30.47
CA VAL A 297 1.18 0.25 -30.99
C VAL A 297 2.47 0.18 -30.17
N VAL A 298 3.02 1.30 -29.73
CA VAL A 298 4.21 1.32 -28.86
C VAL A 298 3.90 0.67 -27.49
N GLN A 299 2.73 0.95 -26.91
CA GLN A 299 2.28 0.30 -25.67
C GLN A 299 2.12 -1.21 -25.84
N LEU A 300 1.51 -1.66 -26.94
CA LEU A 300 1.38 -3.08 -27.27
C LEU A 300 2.75 -3.73 -27.50
N THR A 301 3.67 -3.04 -28.18
CA THR A 301 5.06 -3.50 -28.40
C THR A 301 5.78 -3.78 -27.08
N ARG A 302 5.59 -2.91 -26.08
CA ARG A 302 6.12 -3.12 -24.72
C ARG A 302 5.42 -4.29 -24.02
N LEU A 303 4.09 -4.38 -24.10
CA LEU A 303 3.28 -5.44 -23.48
C LEU A 303 3.63 -6.84 -24.00
N VAL A 304 3.91 -6.99 -25.29
CA VAL A 304 4.30 -8.28 -25.89
C VAL A 304 5.77 -8.64 -25.65
N GLY A 305 6.50 -7.79 -24.91
CA GLY A 305 7.87 -8.02 -24.46
C GLY A 305 8.96 -7.70 -25.50
N LEU A 306 8.62 -7.05 -26.62
CA LEU A 306 9.60 -6.77 -27.69
C LEU A 306 10.61 -5.70 -27.27
N SER A 307 10.18 -4.67 -26.54
CA SER A 307 11.08 -3.60 -26.04
C SER A 307 12.17 -4.12 -25.11
N TYR A 308 11.92 -5.21 -24.39
CA TYR A 308 12.87 -5.84 -23.47
C TYR A 308 13.91 -6.70 -24.16
N LYS A 309 13.56 -7.25 -25.33
CA LYS A 309 14.46 -8.08 -26.15
C LYS A 309 15.43 -7.26 -26.99
N MET A 310 15.25 -5.93 -27.02
CA MET A 310 16.14 -5.02 -27.73
C MET A 310 17.53 -5.01 -27.11
N GLU A 311 18.56 -5.03 -27.95
CA GLU A 311 19.91 -4.74 -27.51
C GLU A 311 20.03 -3.29 -27.03
N LYS A 312 21.03 -2.99 -26.20
CA LYS A 312 21.23 -1.67 -25.59
C LYS A 312 21.19 -0.52 -26.62
N ALA A 313 21.89 -0.67 -27.75
CA ALA A 313 21.92 0.35 -28.81
C ALA A 313 20.55 0.55 -29.47
N GLN A 314 19.79 -0.53 -29.70
CA GLN A 314 18.43 -0.47 -30.24
C GLN A 314 17.47 0.18 -29.24
N LYS A 315 17.60 -0.14 -27.95
CA LYS A 315 16.80 0.45 -26.87
C LYS A 315 17.06 1.96 -26.76
N GLN A 316 18.32 2.38 -26.86
CA GLN A 316 18.70 3.80 -26.90
C GLN A 316 18.10 4.52 -28.12
N GLU A 317 18.12 3.91 -29.30
CA GLU A 317 17.47 4.48 -30.48
C GLU A 317 15.96 4.63 -30.30
N ALA A 318 15.31 3.58 -29.83
CA ALA A 318 13.87 3.60 -29.56
C ALA A 318 13.49 4.68 -28.51
N ILE A 319 14.34 4.90 -27.49
CA ILE A 319 14.17 6.00 -26.54
C ILE A 319 14.24 7.36 -27.25
N ARG A 320 15.26 7.58 -28.11
CA ARG A 320 15.40 8.83 -28.88
C ARG A 320 14.18 9.09 -29.76
N GLU A 321 13.72 8.06 -30.45
CA GLU A 321 12.54 8.10 -31.30
C GLU A 321 11.26 8.44 -30.54
N VAL A 322 11.05 7.84 -29.37
CA VAL A 322 9.88 8.08 -28.52
C VAL A 322 9.90 9.51 -27.96
N ILE A 323 11.05 10.02 -27.54
CA ILE A 323 11.19 11.42 -27.09
C ILE A 323 10.93 12.40 -28.25
N ALA A 324 11.44 12.12 -29.44
CA ALA A 324 11.18 12.93 -30.62
C ALA A 324 9.67 12.99 -30.94
N ARG A 325 8.96 11.86 -30.82
CA ARG A 325 7.50 11.80 -31.00
C ARG A 325 6.74 12.50 -29.87
N TYR A 326 7.21 12.43 -28.63
CA TYR A 326 6.66 13.20 -27.52
C TYR A 326 6.71 14.70 -27.81
N ARG A 327 7.90 15.23 -28.13
CA ARG A 327 8.13 16.64 -28.44
C ARG A 327 7.37 17.11 -29.66
N HIS A 328 7.33 16.29 -30.72
CA HIS A 328 6.45 16.54 -31.86
C HIS A 328 5.02 16.69 -31.36
N GLY A 329 4.46 15.69 -30.68
CA GLY A 329 3.05 15.68 -30.26
C GLY A 329 2.58 16.87 -29.42
N LEU A 330 3.48 17.60 -28.74
CA LEU A 330 3.15 18.83 -28.00
C LEU A 330 2.50 19.90 -28.88
N HIS A 331 2.79 19.93 -30.19
CA HIS A 331 2.17 20.93 -31.07
C HIS A 331 0.66 20.74 -31.21
N PHE A 332 0.15 19.52 -31.05
CA PHE A 332 -1.27 19.23 -31.11
C PHE A 332 -2.04 19.71 -29.87
N GLY A 333 -1.37 19.83 -28.72
CA GLY A 333 -1.99 20.21 -27.44
C GLY A 333 -1.67 21.62 -26.97
N LYS A 334 -1.22 22.52 -27.86
CA LYS A 334 -0.94 23.93 -27.52
C LYS A 334 -2.16 24.68 -26.96
N SER A 335 -3.36 24.26 -27.34
CA SER A 335 -4.63 24.84 -26.87
C SER A 335 -5.22 24.11 -25.65
N CYS A 336 -4.57 23.06 -25.14
CA CYS A 336 -5.05 22.33 -23.97
C CYS A 336 -5.05 23.23 -22.73
N LEU A 337 -6.05 23.06 -21.89
CA LEU A 337 -6.07 23.69 -20.57
C LEU A 337 -4.96 23.07 -19.70
N LYS A 338 -4.47 23.81 -18.69
CA LYS A 338 -3.46 23.27 -17.75
C LYS A 338 -3.92 22.02 -16.99
N THR A 339 -5.24 21.83 -16.89
CA THR A 339 -5.91 20.67 -16.26
C THR A 339 -6.07 19.48 -17.20
N GLU A 340 -5.87 19.67 -18.51
CA GLU A 340 -5.92 18.62 -19.52
C GLU A 340 -4.50 18.08 -19.73
N LEU A 341 -4.41 16.76 -19.93
CA LEU A 341 -3.14 16.12 -20.26
C LEU A 341 -2.77 16.41 -21.71
N GLN A 342 -1.47 16.51 -22.00
CA GLN A 342 -1.00 16.55 -23.38
C GLN A 342 -1.26 15.20 -24.05
N PHE A 343 -1.68 15.23 -25.31
CA PHE A 343 -2.00 14.01 -26.07
C PHE A 343 -0.79 13.06 -26.21
N SER A 344 0.44 13.57 -26.12
CA SER A 344 1.68 12.81 -26.27
C SER A 344 2.36 12.40 -24.96
N ASP A 345 1.76 12.68 -23.79
CA ASP A 345 2.37 12.42 -22.48
C ASP A 345 2.82 10.97 -22.28
N TYR A 346 2.09 10.00 -22.84
CA TYR A 346 2.46 8.60 -22.67
C TYR A 346 3.69 8.19 -23.48
N TYR A 347 4.10 8.94 -24.51
CA TYR A 347 5.43 8.74 -25.09
C TYR A 347 6.51 9.07 -24.08
N CYS A 348 6.37 10.19 -23.34
CA CYS A 348 7.29 10.56 -22.27
C CYS A 348 7.38 9.45 -21.20
N LEU A 349 6.24 8.91 -20.74
CA LEU A 349 6.23 7.80 -19.77
C LEU A 349 6.89 6.53 -20.31
N ILE A 350 6.62 6.14 -21.56
CA ILE A 350 7.25 4.96 -22.17
C ILE A 350 8.78 5.15 -22.28
N GLY A 351 9.23 6.35 -22.71
CA GLY A 351 10.64 6.69 -22.74
C GLY A 351 11.29 6.62 -21.37
N ALA A 352 10.61 7.14 -20.34
CA ALA A 352 11.04 7.05 -18.95
C ALA A 352 11.15 5.58 -18.48
N HIS A 353 10.17 4.73 -18.75
CA HIS A 353 10.22 3.32 -18.36
C HIS A 353 11.38 2.58 -19.06
N MET A 354 11.65 2.86 -20.34
CA MET A 354 12.79 2.28 -21.05
C MET A 354 14.14 2.75 -20.49
N MET A 355 14.24 3.99 -20.01
CA MET A 355 15.43 4.48 -19.31
C MET A 355 15.59 3.85 -17.92
N LEU A 356 14.49 3.60 -17.21
CA LEU A 356 14.52 2.87 -15.94
C LEU A 356 14.97 1.42 -16.14
N ASP A 357 14.61 0.79 -17.26
CA ASP A 357 15.13 -0.53 -17.64
C ASP A 357 16.66 -0.47 -17.79
N LEU A 358 17.20 0.53 -18.49
CA LEU A 358 18.65 0.73 -18.63
C LEU A 358 19.33 0.98 -17.29
N TRP A 359 18.73 1.80 -16.43
CA TRP A 359 19.27 2.05 -15.09
C TRP A 359 19.32 0.77 -14.24
N HIS A 360 18.27 -0.05 -14.32
CA HIS A 360 18.25 -1.36 -13.66
C HIS A 360 19.32 -2.30 -14.22
N ASP A 361 19.63 -2.22 -15.52
CA ASP A 361 20.70 -2.96 -16.20
C ASP A 361 22.12 -2.40 -15.88
N GLY A 362 22.23 -1.31 -15.10
CA GLY A 362 23.50 -0.75 -14.59
C GLY A 362 23.94 0.56 -15.24
N ASP A 363 23.12 1.18 -16.09
CA ASP A 363 23.43 2.46 -16.75
C ASP A 363 23.01 3.67 -15.91
N ASP A 364 23.87 4.13 -15.00
CA ASP A 364 23.59 5.24 -14.08
C ASP A 364 23.20 6.57 -14.76
N TRP A 365 23.65 6.83 -16.00
CA TRP A 365 23.28 8.05 -16.72
C TRP A 365 21.78 8.09 -17.06
N ALA A 366 21.12 6.92 -17.18
CA ALA A 366 19.75 6.81 -17.67
C ALA A 366 18.74 7.40 -16.68
N VAL A 367 18.99 7.31 -15.36
CA VAL A 367 18.08 7.88 -14.35
C VAL A 367 18.05 9.41 -14.42
N TRP A 368 19.18 10.04 -14.74
CA TRP A 368 19.27 11.50 -14.85
C TRP A 368 18.56 12.01 -16.11
N GLN A 369 18.69 11.30 -17.23
CA GLN A 369 17.90 11.62 -18.43
C GLN A 369 16.41 11.35 -18.19
N CYS A 370 16.07 10.32 -17.42
CA CYS A 370 14.68 10.00 -17.05
C CYS A 370 14.05 11.13 -16.23
N LEU A 371 14.75 11.61 -15.20
CA LEU A 371 14.33 12.77 -14.42
C LEU A 371 14.16 14.02 -15.30
N ALA A 372 15.12 14.29 -16.18
CA ALA A 372 15.05 15.44 -17.08
C ALA A 372 13.83 15.37 -18.01
N LEU A 373 13.55 14.20 -18.59
CA LEU A 373 12.41 13.97 -19.47
C LEU A 373 11.08 14.11 -18.72
N LEU A 374 10.98 13.59 -17.49
CA LEU A 374 9.77 13.67 -16.67
C LEU A 374 9.51 15.09 -16.15
N GLU A 375 10.56 15.84 -15.80
CA GLU A 375 10.46 17.25 -15.43
C GLU A 375 10.07 18.13 -16.63
N GLU A 376 10.62 17.86 -17.83
CA GLU A 376 10.17 18.47 -19.09
C GLU A 376 8.68 18.14 -19.32
N GLY A 377 8.30 16.88 -19.18
CA GLY A 377 6.91 16.37 -19.22
C GLY A 377 5.98 17.15 -18.32
N LEU A 378 6.35 17.27 -17.04
CA LEU A 378 5.56 17.95 -16.03
C LEU A 378 5.46 19.47 -16.28
N SER A 379 6.50 20.08 -16.85
CA SER A 379 6.46 21.51 -17.24
C SER A 379 5.44 21.79 -18.35
N ASN A 380 5.25 20.83 -19.27
CA ASN A 380 4.28 20.91 -20.37
C ASN A 380 2.89 20.39 -19.98
N SER A 381 2.80 19.50 -18.98
CA SER A 381 1.56 18.83 -18.53
C SER A 381 1.50 18.78 -17.00
N SER A 382 1.35 19.96 -16.38
CA SER A 382 1.46 20.14 -14.92
C SER A 382 0.46 19.35 -14.06
N SER A 383 -0.64 18.88 -14.67
CA SER A 383 -1.68 18.08 -13.99
C SER A 383 -1.47 16.56 -14.14
N ASN A 384 -0.42 16.11 -14.82
CA ASN A 384 -0.18 14.70 -15.04
C ASN A 384 0.27 13.99 -13.75
N ALA A 385 -0.64 13.21 -13.16
CA ALA A 385 -0.36 12.47 -11.93
C ALA A 385 0.70 11.38 -12.11
N GLN A 386 0.79 10.76 -13.29
CA GLN A 386 1.76 9.68 -13.55
C GLN A 386 3.20 10.20 -13.56
N PHE A 387 3.44 11.39 -14.14
CA PHE A 387 4.75 12.05 -14.04
C PHE A 387 5.12 12.33 -12.59
N LYS A 388 4.21 12.91 -11.80
CA LYS A 388 4.44 13.22 -10.38
C LYS A 388 4.73 11.96 -9.56
N LEU A 389 3.93 10.91 -9.71
CA LEU A 389 4.10 9.64 -8.99
C LEU A 389 5.43 8.96 -9.35
N LEU A 390 5.80 8.97 -10.63
CA LEU A 390 7.06 8.36 -11.08
C LEU A 390 8.28 9.18 -10.62
N LEU A 391 8.20 10.52 -10.67
CA LEU A 391 9.23 11.40 -10.11
C LEU A 391 9.40 11.19 -8.60
N ILE A 392 8.30 11.11 -7.83
CA ILE A 392 8.34 10.78 -6.38
C ILE A 392 9.11 9.48 -6.18
N ARG A 393 8.77 8.43 -6.93
CA ARG A 393 9.40 7.12 -6.84
C ARG A 393 10.90 7.19 -7.14
N ILE A 394 11.29 7.87 -8.22
CA ILE A 394 12.71 8.00 -8.62
C ILE A 394 13.48 8.83 -7.60
N TYR A 395 12.99 10.00 -7.21
CA TYR A 395 13.66 10.85 -6.23
C TYR A 395 13.85 10.15 -4.89
N CYS A 396 12.82 9.47 -4.35
CA CYS A 396 12.96 8.69 -3.13
C CYS A 396 13.97 7.53 -3.28
N THR A 397 14.04 6.89 -4.46
CA THR A 397 15.03 5.82 -4.72
C THR A 397 16.45 6.38 -4.79
N LEU A 398 16.64 7.59 -5.30
CA LEU A 398 17.92 8.31 -5.30
C LEU A 398 18.27 8.89 -3.92
N GLY A 399 17.34 8.86 -2.96
CA GLY A 399 17.50 9.38 -1.59
C GLY A 399 17.13 10.86 -1.42
N ALA A 400 16.55 11.50 -2.44
CA ALA A 400 16.07 12.88 -2.36
C ALA A 400 14.57 12.90 -1.99
N PHE A 401 14.24 13.45 -0.83
CA PHE A 401 12.86 13.45 -0.32
C PHE A 401 12.14 14.79 -0.51
N GLU A 402 12.85 15.91 -0.41
CA GLU A 402 12.27 17.25 -0.55
C GLU A 402 11.47 17.44 -1.86
N PRO A 403 12.01 17.14 -3.06
CA PRO A 403 11.22 17.23 -4.29
C PRO A 403 10.04 16.26 -4.32
N ALA A 404 10.15 15.09 -3.68
CA ALA A 404 9.05 14.14 -3.59
C ALA A 404 7.89 14.69 -2.75
N MET A 405 8.19 15.40 -1.65
CA MET A 405 7.18 16.06 -0.83
C MET A 405 6.46 17.17 -1.61
N GLU A 406 7.20 18.01 -2.35
CA GLU A 406 6.61 19.06 -3.19
C GLU A 406 5.67 18.48 -4.26
N LEU A 407 6.12 17.44 -4.96
CA LEU A 407 5.34 16.74 -5.98
C LEU A 407 4.07 16.12 -5.39
N TYR A 408 4.17 15.47 -4.22
CA TYR A 408 3.01 14.90 -3.54
C TYR A 408 2.04 15.98 -3.06
N GLY A 409 2.54 17.11 -2.56
CA GLY A 409 1.72 18.28 -2.24
C GLY A 409 0.96 18.78 -3.47
N SER A 410 1.59 18.78 -4.64
CA SER A 410 0.96 19.17 -5.90
C SER A 410 -0.03 18.16 -6.48
N LEU A 411 -0.04 16.90 -6.00
CA LEU A 411 -1.07 15.91 -6.33
C LEU A 411 -2.39 16.20 -5.59
N ASP A 412 -2.33 17.00 -4.52
CA ASP A 412 -3.48 17.33 -3.67
C ASP A 412 -4.19 16.07 -3.14
N ALA A 413 -3.40 15.09 -2.66
CA ALA A 413 -3.90 13.83 -2.15
C ALA A 413 -4.76 14.05 -0.88
N LYS A 414 -6.02 13.58 -0.91
CA LYS A 414 -7.03 13.80 0.13
C LYS A 414 -7.69 12.51 0.61
N HIS A 415 -8.12 12.54 1.87
CA HIS A 415 -8.98 11.52 2.47
C HIS A 415 -8.43 10.10 2.25
N ILE A 416 -9.17 9.24 1.56
CA ILE A 416 -8.82 7.84 1.30
C ILE A 416 -7.45 7.67 0.62
N GLN A 417 -6.99 8.68 -0.12
CA GLN A 417 -5.67 8.66 -0.76
C GLN A 417 -4.53 8.64 0.25
N HIS A 418 -4.74 9.10 1.49
CA HIS A 418 -3.74 8.93 2.55
C HIS A 418 -3.52 7.46 2.92
N ASP A 419 -4.52 6.59 2.77
CA ASP A 419 -4.35 5.13 3.00
C ASP A 419 -3.78 4.43 1.77
N THR A 420 -4.23 4.81 0.57
CA THR A 420 -3.88 4.10 -0.67
C THR A 420 -2.55 4.52 -1.28
N ILE A 421 -2.19 5.82 -1.24
CA ILE A 421 -0.94 6.36 -1.85
C ILE A 421 -0.07 7.12 -0.85
N GLY A 422 -0.52 7.35 0.39
CA GLY A 422 0.26 8.02 1.44
C GLY A 422 1.56 7.32 1.79
N TYR A 423 1.62 6.00 1.60
CA TYR A 423 2.82 5.20 1.78
C TYR A 423 4.00 5.68 0.92
N LEU A 424 3.76 6.33 -0.22
CA LEU A 424 4.80 6.89 -1.08
C LEU A 424 5.61 8.02 -0.41
N LEU A 425 5.08 8.65 0.64
CA LEU A 425 5.81 9.61 1.46
C LEU A 425 6.29 9.00 2.78
N THR A 426 5.37 8.43 3.56
CA THR A 426 5.65 7.99 4.94
C THR A 426 6.74 6.94 5.01
N ARG A 427 6.89 6.14 3.95
CA ARG A 427 7.92 5.12 3.81
C ARG A 427 9.32 5.71 3.73
N PHE A 428 9.48 6.93 3.21
CA PHE A 428 10.79 7.51 2.87
C PHE A 428 11.17 8.73 3.70
N ALA A 429 10.20 9.48 4.25
CA ALA A 429 10.44 10.75 4.92
C ALA A 429 11.49 10.66 6.05
N ALA A 430 11.20 9.89 7.11
CA ALA A 430 12.14 9.72 8.23
C ALA A 430 13.39 8.92 7.84
N PRO A 431 13.29 7.83 7.04
CA PRO A 431 14.46 7.06 6.60
C PRO A 431 15.49 7.84 5.79
N LEU A 432 15.08 8.91 5.11
CA LEU A 432 15.96 9.82 4.37
C LEU A 432 16.37 11.05 5.21
N GLY A 433 16.10 11.06 6.51
CA GLY A 433 16.56 12.10 7.42
C GLY A 433 15.75 13.40 7.41
N HIS A 434 14.56 13.41 6.79
CA HIS A 434 13.65 14.57 6.79
C HIS A 434 12.61 14.40 7.89
N TYR A 435 13.01 14.59 9.15
CA TYR A 435 12.18 14.39 10.33
C TYR A 435 11.03 15.40 10.41
N THR A 436 11.25 16.67 10.04
CA THR A 436 10.18 17.68 10.01
C THR A 436 9.10 17.28 9.02
N ALA A 437 9.52 16.85 7.84
CA ALA A 437 8.63 16.42 6.77
C ALA A 437 7.87 15.13 7.17
N ALA A 438 8.56 14.16 7.76
CA ALA A 438 7.98 12.92 8.28
C ALA A 438 6.89 13.21 9.33
N SER A 439 7.18 14.12 10.27
CA SER A 439 6.23 14.57 11.29
C SER A 439 4.93 15.09 10.67
N GLN A 440 5.03 15.92 9.63
CA GLN A 440 3.87 16.46 8.91
C GLN A 440 3.09 15.38 8.17
N SER A 441 3.77 14.49 7.43
CA SER A 441 3.14 13.40 6.68
C SER A 441 2.42 12.43 7.60
N PHE A 442 3.02 12.03 8.73
CA PHE A 442 2.37 11.15 9.71
C PHE A 442 1.14 11.81 10.33
N ASN A 443 1.23 13.09 10.70
CA ASN A 443 0.10 13.83 11.26
C ASN A 443 -1.05 13.97 10.25
N ALA A 444 -0.76 14.18 8.97
CA ALA A 444 -1.79 14.22 7.92
C ALA A 444 -2.53 12.88 7.81
N ALA A 445 -1.81 11.77 7.75
CA ALA A 445 -2.40 10.43 7.69
C ALA A 445 -3.20 10.08 8.96
N LEU A 446 -2.66 10.32 10.16
CA LEU A 446 -3.37 10.05 11.43
C LEU A 446 -4.66 10.89 11.56
N ARG A 447 -4.64 12.15 11.14
CA ARG A 447 -5.86 12.98 11.12
C ARG A 447 -6.94 12.36 10.24
N PHE A 448 -6.58 11.81 9.09
CA PHE A 448 -7.52 11.09 8.24
C PHE A 448 -8.10 9.86 8.94
N PHE A 449 -7.26 8.96 9.48
CA PHE A 449 -7.74 7.74 10.12
C PHE A 449 -8.65 8.01 11.34
N HIS A 450 -8.26 8.95 12.21
CA HIS A 450 -9.08 9.32 13.37
C HIS A 450 -10.39 10.02 12.96
N SER A 451 -10.37 10.87 11.94
CA SER A 451 -11.60 11.50 11.43
C SER A 451 -12.53 10.44 10.83
N ASN A 452 -11.98 9.50 10.05
CA ASN A 452 -12.74 8.42 9.43
C ASN A 452 -13.46 7.52 10.47
N GLN A 453 -12.82 7.22 11.60
CA GLN A 453 -13.44 6.45 12.69
C GLN A 453 -14.72 7.13 13.21
N LYS A 454 -14.68 8.45 13.34
CA LYS A 454 -15.83 9.26 13.78
C LYS A 454 -16.88 9.38 12.68
N ASP A 455 -16.46 9.78 11.48
CA ASP A 455 -17.36 10.11 10.38
C ASP A 455 -18.09 8.88 9.85
N THR A 456 -17.40 7.76 9.64
CA THR A 456 -18.04 6.51 9.19
C THR A 456 -19.09 6.03 10.19
N SER A 457 -18.83 6.21 11.50
CA SER A 457 -19.80 5.87 12.55
C SER A 457 -21.05 6.76 12.51
N GLU A 458 -20.93 8.03 12.12
CA GLU A 458 -22.07 8.93 11.85
C GLU A 458 -22.85 8.51 10.59
N TYR A 459 -22.16 8.16 9.50
CA TYR A 459 -22.81 7.72 8.25
C TYR A 459 -23.55 6.39 8.39
N ILE A 460 -23.07 5.47 9.24
CA ILE A 460 -23.83 4.26 9.62
C ILE A 460 -25.17 4.64 10.29
N ILE A 461 -25.17 5.66 11.16
CA ILE A 461 -26.42 6.14 11.79
C ILE A 461 -27.35 6.77 10.74
N GLN A 462 -26.80 7.50 9.78
CA GLN A 462 -27.58 8.09 8.70
C GLN A 462 -28.19 7.02 7.78
N ALA A 463 -27.48 5.92 7.50
CA ALA A 463 -28.00 4.81 6.71
C ALA A 463 -29.27 4.20 7.34
N TYR A 464 -29.33 4.05 8.67
CA TYR A 464 -30.57 3.67 9.36
C TYR A 464 -31.70 4.68 9.15
N LYS A 465 -31.40 5.99 9.20
CA LYS A 465 -32.42 7.04 9.06
C LYS A 465 -32.99 7.13 7.65
N TYR A 466 -32.16 6.94 6.63
CA TYR A 466 -32.56 7.01 5.22
C TYR A 466 -33.02 5.67 4.65
N GLY A 467 -32.96 4.58 5.43
CA GLY A 467 -33.39 3.26 4.99
C GLY A 467 -32.39 2.56 4.07
N ALA A 468 -31.12 3.01 4.00
CA ALA A 468 -30.08 2.38 3.20
C ALA A 468 -29.52 1.12 3.91
N PHE A 469 -30.38 0.13 4.15
CA PHE A 469 -30.04 -1.02 4.98
C PHE A 469 -28.95 -1.92 4.38
N GLU A 470 -28.96 -2.09 3.05
CA GLU A 470 -27.95 -2.86 2.31
C GLU A 470 -26.53 -2.27 2.44
N LYS A 471 -26.44 -0.94 2.67
CA LYS A 471 -25.16 -0.23 2.84
C LYS A 471 -24.58 -0.30 4.25
N ILE A 472 -25.37 -0.65 5.26
CA ILE A 472 -24.87 -0.72 6.65
C ILE A 472 -23.77 -1.80 6.80
N PRO A 473 -23.94 -3.04 6.31
CA PRO A 473 -22.87 -4.03 6.29
C PRO A 473 -21.62 -3.56 5.53
N GLU A 474 -21.80 -2.92 4.36
CA GLU A 474 -20.71 -2.36 3.56
C GLU A 474 -19.93 -1.29 4.33
N PHE A 475 -20.61 -0.34 4.98
CA PHE A 475 -19.97 0.71 5.79
C PHE A 475 -19.22 0.13 6.99
N ILE A 476 -19.74 -0.92 7.62
CA ILE A 476 -19.04 -1.60 8.71
C ILE A 476 -17.80 -2.32 8.20
N ALA A 477 -17.89 -3.02 7.07
CA ALA A 477 -16.73 -3.66 6.45
C ALA A 477 -15.67 -2.63 6.04
N PHE A 478 -16.07 -1.51 5.45
CA PHE A 478 -15.19 -0.39 5.10
C PHE A 478 -14.51 0.21 6.33
N ARG A 479 -15.28 0.48 7.41
CA ARG A 479 -14.73 0.98 8.67
C ARG A 479 -13.69 0.02 9.25
N ASN A 480 -14.00 -1.27 9.29
CA ASN A 480 -13.11 -2.29 9.82
C ASN A 480 -11.85 -2.41 8.96
N ARG A 481 -11.99 -2.37 7.63
CA ARG A 481 -10.86 -2.38 6.69
C ARG A 481 -9.90 -1.21 6.90
N LEU A 482 -10.42 -0.01 7.18
CA LEU A 482 -9.60 1.17 7.49
C LEU A 482 -8.99 1.14 8.89
N ASN A 483 -9.75 0.67 9.90
CA ASN A 483 -9.22 0.52 11.27
C ASN A 483 -8.12 -0.53 11.35
N ASN A 484 -8.18 -1.55 10.51
CA ASN A 484 -7.19 -2.60 10.42
C ASN A 484 -6.15 -2.35 9.33
N SER A 485 -6.05 -1.13 8.79
CA SER A 485 -5.07 -0.79 7.76
C SER A 485 -3.63 -1.00 8.26
N LEU A 486 -2.83 -1.70 7.45
CA LEU A 486 -1.38 -1.81 7.62
C LEU A 486 -0.75 -0.41 7.70
N HIS A 487 -1.15 0.50 6.80
CA HIS A 487 -0.60 1.85 6.74
C HIS A 487 -0.94 2.63 8.01
N PHE A 488 -2.14 2.47 8.57
CA PHE A 488 -2.50 3.11 9.84
C PHE A 488 -1.60 2.65 10.98
N ALA A 489 -1.36 1.34 11.10
CA ALA A 489 -0.48 0.78 12.13
C ALA A 489 0.98 1.26 11.95
N GLN A 490 1.47 1.32 10.72
CA GLN A 490 2.80 1.86 10.39
C GLN A 490 2.94 3.32 10.78
N VAL A 491 2.01 4.19 10.35
CA VAL A 491 2.08 5.62 10.66
C VAL A 491 1.98 5.86 12.16
N ARG A 492 1.09 5.16 12.87
CA ARG A 492 0.97 5.31 14.34
C ARG A 492 2.29 4.95 15.03
N THR A 493 2.89 3.82 14.67
CA THR A 493 4.14 3.33 15.26
C THR A 493 5.31 4.27 14.96
N GLU A 494 5.47 4.66 13.69
CA GLU A 494 6.56 5.56 13.29
C GLU A 494 6.37 6.97 13.83
N ARG A 495 5.13 7.46 14.00
CA ARG A 495 4.86 8.73 14.65
C ARG A 495 5.33 8.73 16.11
N MET A 496 4.97 7.69 16.87
CA MET A 496 5.38 7.56 18.27
C MET A 496 6.90 7.41 18.41
N LEU A 497 7.53 6.61 17.55
CA LEU A 497 8.98 6.48 17.52
C LEU A 497 9.68 7.79 17.15
N LEU A 498 9.14 8.56 16.20
CA LEU A 498 9.67 9.86 15.82
C LEU A 498 9.55 10.88 16.96
N ASP A 499 8.43 10.91 17.68
CA ASP A 499 8.25 11.81 18.83
C ASP A 499 9.24 11.49 19.96
N LEU A 500 9.45 10.20 20.26
CA LEU A 500 10.52 9.77 21.17
C LEU A 500 11.90 10.20 20.66
N LEU A 501 12.18 9.96 19.38
CA LEU A 501 13.46 10.25 18.76
C LEU A 501 13.80 11.75 18.77
N LEU A 502 12.80 12.63 18.60
CA LEU A 502 13.02 14.07 18.52
C LEU A 502 13.00 14.77 19.88
N ASP A 503 12.25 14.27 20.87
CA ASP A 503 12.02 14.99 22.13
C ASP A 503 12.53 14.27 23.39
N ALA A 504 12.40 12.95 23.49
CA ALA A 504 12.65 12.22 24.73
C ALA A 504 14.10 12.32 25.20
N ASN A 505 14.31 12.74 26.44
CA ASN A 505 15.58 13.10 27.11
C ASN A 505 16.35 14.29 26.52
N ILE A 506 15.85 14.93 25.45
CA ILE A 506 16.33 16.22 24.95
C ILE A 506 15.63 17.34 25.73
N SER A 507 14.33 17.54 25.47
CA SER A 507 13.55 18.61 26.10
C SER A 507 12.70 18.08 27.26
N THR A 508 12.10 16.91 27.08
CA THR A 508 11.22 16.24 28.06
C THR A 508 11.80 14.91 28.50
N SER A 509 11.39 14.36 29.64
CA SER A 509 11.89 13.05 30.08
C SER A 509 11.30 11.91 29.25
N LEU A 510 12.01 10.78 29.13
CA LEU A 510 11.47 9.59 28.46
C LEU A 510 10.15 9.12 29.11
N GLU A 511 10.05 9.16 30.43
CA GLU A 511 8.85 8.77 31.19
C GLU A 511 7.64 9.65 30.87
N GLU A 512 7.85 10.97 30.78
CA GLU A 512 6.78 11.92 30.47
C GLU A 512 6.23 11.73 29.04
N ASN A 513 7.10 11.47 28.06
CA ASN A 513 6.68 11.15 26.70
C ASN A 513 5.89 9.84 26.62
N ILE A 514 6.37 8.79 27.27
CA ILE A 514 5.66 7.50 27.29
C ILE A 514 4.27 7.64 27.92
N LYS A 515 4.17 8.40 29.03
CA LYS A 515 2.90 8.70 29.68
C LYS A 515 1.97 9.52 28.78
N SER A 516 2.47 10.56 28.09
CA SER A 516 1.64 11.41 27.22
C SER A 516 1.10 10.64 26.00
N MET A 517 1.85 9.66 25.50
CA MET A 517 1.43 8.77 24.41
C MET A 517 0.59 7.57 24.88
N SER A 518 0.37 7.40 26.20
CA SER A 518 -0.33 6.25 26.78
C SER A 518 0.28 4.90 26.36
N LEU A 519 1.62 4.83 26.25
CA LEU A 519 2.32 3.62 25.86
C LEU A 519 2.50 2.67 27.04
N SER A 520 2.21 1.39 26.82
CA SER A 520 2.41 0.29 27.77
C SER A 520 3.18 -0.84 27.10
N PRO A 521 4.14 -1.50 27.79
CA PRO A 521 4.81 -2.66 27.24
C PRO A 521 3.86 -3.87 27.08
N GLU A 522 2.78 -3.95 27.85
CA GLU A 522 1.87 -5.10 27.86
C GLU A 522 0.81 -5.02 26.75
N GLU A 523 0.38 -3.80 26.42
CA GLU A 523 -0.70 -3.56 25.47
C GLU A 523 -0.17 -3.43 24.04
N ASP A 524 -0.87 -4.06 23.11
CA ASP A 524 -0.63 -3.94 21.67
C ASP A 524 -1.97 -3.71 20.98
N ASP A 525 -2.11 -2.53 20.40
CA ASP A 525 -3.32 -2.08 19.73
C ASP A 525 -3.24 -2.28 18.20
N ILE A 526 -2.26 -3.07 17.72
CA ILE A 526 -2.16 -3.48 16.31
C ILE A 526 -2.99 -4.76 16.08
N PRO A 527 -3.94 -4.77 15.13
CA PRO A 527 -4.75 -5.95 14.83
C PRO A 527 -3.98 -6.94 13.94
N TRP A 528 -2.93 -7.57 14.48
CA TRP A 528 -2.00 -8.45 13.75
C TRP A 528 -2.68 -9.54 12.88
N LYS A 529 -3.82 -10.07 13.31
CA LYS A 529 -4.55 -11.13 12.60
C LYS A 529 -5.41 -10.63 11.44
N ASP A 530 -5.91 -9.41 11.53
CA ASP A 530 -6.91 -8.86 10.61
C ASP A 530 -6.37 -7.72 9.76
N LEU A 531 -5.04 -7.54 9.75
CA LEU A 531 -4.34 -6.45 9.07
C LEU A 531 -4.66 -6.43 7.58
N GLN A 532 -4.99 -5.26 7.04
CA GLN A 532 -5.38 -5.05 5.66
C GLN A 532 -4.35 -4.20 4.92
N ASP A 533 -3.80 -4.72 3.84
CA ASP A 533 -2.99 -3.92 2.92
C ASP A 533 -3.88 -3.21 1.91
N ASN A 534 -4.08 -1.91 2.13
CA ASN A 534 -4.91 -1.06 1.28
C ASN A 534 -4.07 -0.21 0.30
N ARG A 535 -2.75 -0.40 0.25
CA ARG A 535 -1.88 0.36 -0.65
C ARG A 535 -2.26 0.09 -2.10
N ASP A 536 -2.38 1.14 -2.90
CA ASP A 536 -2.58 1.00 -4.34
C ASP A 536 -1.25 0.73 -5.03
N LEU A 537 -0.91 -0.55 -5.10
CA LEU A 537 0.29 -1.04 -5.79
C LEU A 537 0.15 -1.03 -7.32
N THR A 538 -0.94 -0.48 -7.86
CA THR A 538 -1.23 -0.42 -9.31
C THR A 538 -1.46 1.01 -9.81
N VAL A 539 -1.20 2.02 -8.98
CA VAL A 539 -1.43 3.43 -9.32
C VAL A 539 -0.54 3.92 -10.47
N LEU A 540 0.68 3.38 -10.57
CA LEU A 540 1.60 3.64 -11.68
C LEU A 540 1.19 2.81 -12.90
N PHE A 541 1.02 3.46 -14.04
CA PHE A 541 0.70 2.75 -15.28
C PHE A 541 1.79 1.76 -15.64
N ASN A 542 1.38 0.54 -15.97
CA ASN A 542 2.29 -0.53 -16.36
C ASN A 542 1.90 -1.13 -17.72
N TRP A 543 2.82 -0.98 -18.68
CA TRP A 543 2.75 -1.56 -20.03
C TRP A 543 3.72 -2.74 -20.21
N ASP A 544 4.30 -3.24 -19.13
CA ASP A 544 5.20 -4.38 -19.15
C ASP A 544 4.45 -5.67 -19.49
N SER A 545 5.20 -6.67 -19.96
CA SER A 545 4.69 -8.00 -20.21
C SER A 545 4.25 -8.68 -18.90
N LYS A 546 3.33 -9.66 -19.00
CA LYS A 546 2.72 -10.32 -17.82
C LYS A 546 3.75 -10.92 -16.86
N ASP A 547 4.91 -11.34 -17.36
CA ASP A 547 6.03 -11.89 -16.57
C ASP A 547 6.82 -10.86 -15.77
N ARG A 548 6.71 -9.56 -16.13
CA ARG A 548 7.37 -8.44 -15.46
C ARG A 548 6.42 -7.54 -14.68
N ASP A 549 5.11 -7.74 -14.84
CA ASP A 549 4.09 -7.06 -14.04
C ASP A 549 4.11 -7.55 -12.58
N ILE A 550 3.39 -6.84 -11.72
CA ILE A 550 3.30 -7.16 -10.29
C ILE A 550 2.43 -8.41 -10.12
N SER A 551 3.06 -9.53 -9.78
CA SER A 551 2.37 -10.79 -9.50
C SER A 551 1.61 -10.74 -8.16
N VAL A 552 0.66 -11.67 -7.98
CA VAL A 552 0.00 -11.89 -6.69
C VAL A 552 1.02 -12.27 -5.61
N GLU A 553 2.05 -13.03 -5.98
CA GLU A 553 3.16 -13.39 -5.10
C GLU A 553 3.95 -12.16 -4.64
N HIS A 554 4.26 -11.21 -5.52
CA HIS A 554 4.93 -9.96 -5.13
C HIS A 554 4.12 -9.17 -4.09
N ARG A 555 2.78 -9.13 -4.22
CA ARG A 555 1.91 -8.46 -3.24
C ARG A 555 1.94 -9.19 -1.89
N GLN A 556 1.88 -10.51 -1.90
CA GLN A 556 1.93 -11.32 -0.68
C GLN A 556 3.26 -11.19 0.04
N LEU A 557 4.37 -11.26 -0.70
CA LEU A 557 5.73 -11.10 -0.16
C LEU A 557 5.95 -9.69 0.38
N SER A 558 5.44 -8.66 -0.32
CA SER A 558 5.49 -7.28 0.19
C SER A 558 4.73 -7.13 1.51
N LEU A 559 3.55 -7.72 1.63
CA LEU A 559 2.79 -7.71 2.88
C LEU A 559 3.54 -8.44 4.01
N GLU A 560 4.10 -9.62 3.74
CA GLU A 560 4.92 -10.37 4.71
C GLU A 560 6.11 -9.53 5.20
N GLU A 561 6.84 -8.89 4.28
CA GLU A 561 7.98 -8.04 4.61
C GLU A 561 7.57 -6.83 5.47
N GLU A 562 6.47 -6.15 5.11
CA GLU A 562 5.97 -4.99 5.85
C GLU A 562 5.43 -5.37 7.23
N GLN A 563 4.86 -6.57 7.39
CA GLN A 563 4.43 -7.10 8.69
C GLN A 563 5.63 -7.41 9.59
N ILE A 564 6.67 -8.07 9.06
CA ILE A 564 7.91 -8.33 9.80
C ILE A 564 8.55 -7.01 10.23
N TRP A 565 8.67 -6.04 9.32
CA TRP A 565 9.22 -4.73 9.63
C TRP A 565 8.39 -3.99 10.69
N LEU A 566 7.06 -3.93 10.53
CA LEU A 566 6.17 -3.31 11.50
C LEU A 566 6.28 -3.97 12.88
N LEU A 567 6.42 -5.31 12.95
CA LEU A 567 6.57 -6.04 14.20
C LEU A 567 7.87 -5.67 14.91
N ILE A 568 8.99 -5.59 14.18
CA ILE A 568 10.26 -5.09 14.73
C ILE A 568 10.07 -3.71 15.34
N ARG A 569 9.42 -2.79 14.61
CA ARG A 569 9.22 -1.40 15.05
C ARG A 569 8.29 -1.28 16.26
N SER A 570 7.18 -2.03 16.27
CA SER A 570 6.26 -2.10 17.41
C SER A 570 6.95 -2.67 18.66
N LEU A 571 7.72 -3.75 18.51
CA LEU A 571 8.48 -4.35 19.61
C LEU A 571 9.56 -3.40 20.12
N THR A 572 10.27 -2.67 19.26
CA THR A 572 11.21 -1.61 19.65
C THR A 572 10.50 -0.54 20.49
N LEU A 573 9.33 -0.05 20.05
CA LEU A 573 8.54 0.94 20.78
C LEU A 573 8.11 0.43 22.17
N ARG A 574 7.57 -0.79 22.24
CA ARG A 574 7.13 -1.42 23.49
C ARG A 574 8.30 -1.70 24.44
N LEU A 575 9.44 -2.15 23.93
CA LEU A 575 10.66 -2.35 24.73
C LEU A 575 11.19 -1.03 25.31
N VAL A 576 11.20 0.06 24.52
CA VAL A 576 11.56 1.39 25.00
C VAL A 576 10.58 1.85 26.09
N SER A 577 9.28 1.58 25.94
CA SER A 577 8.30 1.86 27.01
C SER A 577 8.59 1.12 28.32
N GLY A 578 9.07 -0.13 28.20
CA GLY A 578 9.47 -0.99 29.32
C GLY A 578 10.53 -0.36 30.23
N LEU A 579 11.45 0.44 29.70
CA LEU A 579 12.50 1.12 30.48
C LEU A 579 11.93 1.97 31.62
N THR A 580 10.77 2.59 31.41
CA THR A 580 10.14 3.46 32.41
C THR A 580 9.40 2.66 33.48
N THR A 581 8.88 1.49 33.12
CA THR A 581 8.16 0.60 34.04
C THR A 581 9.08 -0.13 35.03
N LEU A 582 10.36 -0.29 34.66
CA LEU A 582 11.39 -0.97 35.46
C LEU A 582 12.08 -0.05 36.48
N ASN A 583 11.95 1.28 36.37
CA ASN A 583 12.54 2.21 37.32
C ASN A 583 11.92 2.04 38.72
N HIS A 584 12.73 1.77 39.74
CA HIS A 584 12.27 1.68 41.13
C HIS A 584 11.71 3.02 41.65
N THR A 585 10.42 3.01 42.01
CA THR A 585 9.92 3.80 43.14
C THR A 585 10.47 3.19 44.43
N SER A 586 11.27 3.97 45.14
CA SER A 586 11.75 3.65 46.48
C SER A 586 10.59 3.60 47.49
N GLU A 587 9.88 2.48 47.58
CA GLU A 587 9.13 2.15 48.80
C GLU A 587 10.01 1.31 49.72
N PRO A 588 10.04 1.62 51.03
CA PRO A 588 10.84 0.86 51.98
C PRO A 588 10.29 -0.57 52.06
N LYS A 589 11.17 -1.55 51.83
CA LYS A 589 10.89 -2.98 52.07
C LYS A 589 10.58 -3.22 53.56
N ASN A 590 9.34 -2.98 53.97
CA ASN A 590 8.75 -3.55 55.17
C ASN A 590 7.46 -4.25 54.75
N SER A 591 7.47 -5.58 54.81
CA SER A 591 6.32 -6.51 54.70
C SER A 591 5.35 -6.23 53.55
N GLU A 592 5.18 -7.12 52.58
CA GLU A 592 4.20 -8.19 52.75
C GLU A 592 4.33 -9.24 51.64
N LYS A 593 4.16 -10.50 52.04
CA LYS A 593 3.75 -11.58 51.13
C LYS A 593 2.31 -11.29 50.70
N ALA A 594 2.11 -10.57 49.61
CA ALA A 594 0.84 -10.54 48.90
C ALA A 594 0.99 -11.40 47.64
N THR A 595 0.26 -12.51 47.61
CA THR A 595 0.10 -13.39 46.45
C THR A 595 -0.64 -12.65 45.34
N GLU A 596 0.09 -12.10 44.37
CA GLU A 596 -0.49 -11.66 43.09
C GLU A 596 -0.70 -12.89 42.20
N ASN A 597 -1.90 -13.46 42.26
CA ASN A 597 -2.32 -14.52 41.35
C ASN A 597 -2.64 -13.91 39.98
N GLY A 598 -1.75 -14.09 39.00
CA GLY A 598 -2.09 -14.06 37.57
C GLY A 598 -1.56 -12.91 36.71
N VAL A 599 -0.84 -11.93 37.25
CA VAL A 599 -0.19 -10.87 36.45
C VAL A 599 1.29 -11.24 36.27
N SER A 600 1.79 -11.27 35.04
CA SER A 600 3.23 -11.50 34.83
C SER A 600 4.02 -10.35 35.46
N SER A 601 5.08 -10.67 36.22
CA SER A 601 5.96 -9.62 36.75
C SER A 601 6.41 -8.65 35.65
N LYS A 602 6.54 -7.36 35.94
CA LYS A 602 6.91 -6.31 34.94
C LYS A 602 8.15 -6.69 34.11
N ILE A 603 9.16 -7.27 34.75
CA ILE A 603 10.37 -7.79 34.07
C ILE A 603 10.07 -9.02 33.19
N GLY A 604 9.13 -9.87 33.59
CA GLY A 604 8.66 -11.01 32.79
C GLY A 604 8.05 -10.57 31.46
N THR A 605 7.25 -9.49 31.45
CA THR A 605 6.74 -8.86 30.23
C THR A 605 7.90 -8.42 29.33
N VAL A 606 8.85 -7.65 29.87
CA VAL A 606 10.01 -7.15 29.10
C VAL A 606 10.86 -8.30 28.54
N ARG A 607 11.15 -9.34 29.33
CA ARG A 607 11.88 -10.53 28.87
C ARG A 607 11.16 -11.25 27.72
N ASN A 608 9.83 -11.37 27.80
CA ASN A 608 9.05 -11.96 26.73
C ASN A 608 9.09 -11.12 25.44
N LEU A 609 9.05 -9.79 25.56
CA LEU A 609 9.22 -8.89 24.42
C LEU A 609 10.61 -8.98 23.80
N ILE A 610 11.67 -9.08 24.60
CA ILE A 610 13.05 -9.29 24.11
C ILE A 610 13.11 -10.60 23.31
N ARG A 611 12.54 -11.69 23.84
CA ARG A 611 12.48 -12.97 23.12
C ARG A 611 11.73 -12.85 21.79
N GLN A 612 10.56 -12.23 21.78
CA GLN A 612 9.79 -12.00 20.55
C GLN A 612 10.57 -11.15 19.54
N TYR A 613 11.28 -10.12 20.01
CA TYR A 613 12.13 -9.28 19.16
C TYR A 613 13.24 -10.10 18.51
N GLU A 614 13.92 -10.96 19.28
CA GLU A 614 14.98 -11.84 18.75
C GLU A 614 14.45 -12.87 17.74
N GLU A 615 13.32 -13.51 18.04
CA GLU A 615 12.66 -14.45 17.13
C GLU A 615 12.22 -13.77 15.82
N THR A 616 11.74 -12.53 15.92
CA THR A 616 11.36 -11.71 14.76
C THR A 616 12.59 -11.34 13.94
N LEU A 617 13.72 -10.99 14.58
CA LEU A 617 14.98 -10.72 13.87
C LEU A 617 15.51 -11.95 13.13
N ASP A 618 15.35 -13.15 13.68
CA ASP A 618 15.76 -14.37 12.99
C ASP A 618 14.82 -14.71 11.82
N SER A 619 13.51 -14.50 11.99
CA SER A 619 12.54 -14.58 10.88
C SER A 619 12.84 -13.57 9.77
N ALA A 620 13.23 -12.34 10.14
CA ALA A 620 13.65 -11.30 9.21
C ALA A 620 14.89 -11.68 8.40
N LYS A 621 15.89 -12.31 9.04
CA LYS A 621 17.09 -12.80 8.32
C LYS A 621 16.72 -13.89 7.31
N GLN A 622 15.89 -14.86 7.72
CA GLN A 622 15.40 -15.91 6.82
C GLN A 622 14.61 -15.35 5.63
N PHE A 623 13.79 -14.32 5.86
CA PHE A 623 13.10 -13.64 4.78
C PHE A 623 14.08 -12.93 3.84
N ASN A 624 15.06 -12.21 4.39
CA ASN A 624 16.06 -11.47 3.62
C ASN A 624 16.97 -12.39 2.79
N GLU A 625 17.25 -13.61 3.26
CA GLU A 625 17.99 -14.64 2.51
C GLU A 625 17.28 -15.08 1.21
N ARG A 626 15.96 -14.85 1.08
CA ARG A 626 15.22 -15.12 -0.16
C ARG A 626 15.60 -14.15 -1.30
N MET A 627 16.27 -13.03 -1.00
CA MET A 627 16.78 -12.05 -1.99
C MET A 627 15.73 -11.62 -3.03
N ILE A 628 14.52 -11.36 -2.55
CA ILE A 628 13.36 -10.99 -3.37
C ILE A 628 13.62 -9.66 -4.08
N LYS A 629 13.29 -9.61 -5.37
CA LYS A 629 13.39 -8.40 -6.19
C LYS A 629 12.01 -8.01 -6.68
N TYR A 630 11.51 -6.86 -6.24
CA TYR A 630 10.25 -6.32 -6.75
C TYR A 630 10.48 -5.55 -8.07
N PRO A 631 9.50 -5.53 -8.99
CA PRO A 631 9.49 -4.60 -10.11
C PRO A 631 9.58 -3.15 -9.62
N PHE A 632 10.24 -2.27 -10.38
CA PHE A 632 10.44 -0.87 -9.96
C PHE A 632 9.11 -0.12 -9.71
N LEU A 633 8.13 -0.35 -10.60
CA LEU A 633 6.76 0.18 -10.52
C LEU A 633 5.89 -0.54 -9.48
N GLY A 634 6.42 -1.61 -8.87
CA GLY A 634 5.76 -2.38 -7.83
C GLY A 634 5.97 -1.84 -6.41
N PRO A 635 5.70 -2.66 -5.39
CA PRO A 635 5.87 -2.23 -4.01
C PRO A 635 7.32 -1.81 -3.74
N PRO A 636 7.55 -0.71 -2.99
CA PRO A 636 8.85 -0.44 -2.37
C PRO A 636 9.24 -1.62 -1.49
N SER A 637 10.51 -2.04 -1.54
CA SER A 637 11.08 -2.84 -0.45
C SER A 637 11.00 -2.07 0.87
N SER A 638 10.90 -2.79 1.98
CA SER A 638 10.97 -2.21 3.33
C SER A 638 12.41 -1.84 3.70
N ARG A 639 12.62 -1.32 4.92
CA ARG A 639 13.96 -1.02 5.46
C ARG A 639 14.65 -2.26 6.01
N LEU A 640 13.99 -3.41 5.97
CA LEU A 640 14.43 -4.63 6.65
C LEU A 640 15.83 -5.04 6.23
N ALA A 641 16.08 -5.09 4.91
CA ALA A 641 17.39 -5.45 4.36
C ALA A 641 18.50 -4.49 4.83
N GLY A 642 18.25 -3.17 4.77
CA GLY A 642 19.20 -2.15 5.23
C GLY A 642 19.42 -2.20 6.75
N PHE A 643 18.37 -2.49 7.53
CA PHE A 643 18.45 -2.60 8.98
C PHE A 643 19.32 -3.78 9.44
N LEU A 644 19.19 -4.92 8.75
CA LEU A 644 20.03 -6.10 8.96
C LEU A 644 21.45 -5.86 8.44
N GLY A 645 21.58 -5.33 7.23
CA GLY A 645 22.86 -5.10 6.53
C GLY A 645 23.73 -4.02 7.16
N SER A 646 23.15 -3.03 7.84
CA SER A 646 23.90 -1.98 8.55
C SER A 646 24.45 -2.44 9.91
N GLY A 647 23.90 -3.50 10.51
CA GLY A 647 24.23 -3.91 11.88
C GLY A 647 23.48 -3.14 12.97
N SER A 648 22.55 -2.25 12.59
CA SER A 648 21.69 -1.52 13.55
C SER A 648 20.85 -2.46 14.40
N CYS A 649 20.35 -3.56 13.82
CA CYS A 649 19.60 -4.58 14.55
C CYS A 649 20.39 -5.18 15.72
N GLN A 650 21.69 -5.42 15.55
CA GLN A 650 22.56 -5.97 16.57
C GLN A 650 22.80 -4.96 17.70
N CYS A 651 23.00 -3.69 17.35
CA CYS A 651 23.15 -2.60 18.33
C CYS A 651 21.90 -2.50 19.22
N GLN A 652 20.70 -2.51 18.63
CA GLN A 652 19.44 -2.44 19.38
C GLN A 652 19.21 -3.71 20.22
N LYS A 653 19.47 -4.90 19.66
CA LYS A 653 19.37 -6.18 20.38
C LYS A 653 20.23 -6.17 21.64
N GLU A 654 21.49 -5.76 21.54
CA GLU A 654 22.38 -5.71 22.70
C GLU A 654 21.94 -4.69 23.75
N ALA A 655 21.43 -3.53 23.32
CA ALA A 655 20.87 -2.54 24.23
C ALA A 655 19.66 -3.11 25.01
N PHE A 656 18.76 -3.83 24.34
CA PHE A 656 17.62 -4.43 25.01
C PHE A 656 18.00 -5.61 25.91
N GLN A 657 18.95 -6.46 25.50
CA GLN A 657 19.49 -7.51 26.38
C GLN A 657 20.16 -6.92 27.64
N LEU A 658 20.87 -5.80 27.50
CA LEU A 658 21.49 -5.10 28.62
C LEU A 658 20.45 -4.62 29.63
N MET A 659 19.25 -4.23 29.20
CA MET A 659 18.14 -3.85 30.09
C MET A 659 17.83 -4.95 31.12
N ASN A 660 17.80 -6.21 30.69
CA ASN A 660 17.56 -7.35 31.56
C ASN A 660 18.68 -7.53 32.60
N ASP A 661 19.93 -7.47 32.14
CA ASP A 661 21.09 -7.66 33.00
C ASP A 661 21.20 -6.54 34.05
N ILE A 662 20.87 -5.30 33.68
CA ILE A 662 20.79 -4.16 34.62
C ILE A 662 19.72 -4.41 35.69
N TYR A 663 18.56 -4.93 35.31
CA TYR A 663 17.49 -5.23 36.27
C TYR A 663 17.89 -6.34 37.26
N GLU A 664 18.59 -7.37 36.79
CA GLU A 664 19.15 -8.42 37.66
C GLU A 664 20.15 -7.82 38.65
N LEU A 665 21.05 -6.94 38.18
CA LEU A 665 21.98 -6.21 39.06
C LEU A 665 21.24 -5.40 40.13
N ASP A 666 20.18 -4.69 39.76
CA ASP A 666 19.38 -3.89 40.70
C ASP A 666 18.71 -4.78 41.78
N THR A 667 18.20 -5.93 41.35
CA THR A 667 17.49 -6.88 42.22
C THR A 667 18.43 -7.58 43.22
N PHE A 668 19.58 -8.07 42.75
CA PHE A 668 20.57 -8.76 43.59
C PHE A 668 21.47 -7.81 44.38
N GLY A 669 21.59 -6.55 43.94
CA GLY A 669 22.50 -5.57 44.53
C GLY A 669 23.97 -5.83 44.13
N LEU A 670 24.88 -4.97 44.59
CA LEU A 670 26.30 -5.00 44.17
C LEU A 670 27.13 -6.12 44.79
N ASP A 671 26.77 -6.60 45.98
CA ASP A 671 27.63 -7.52 46.75
C ASP A 671 27.44 -8.98 46.28
N ASP A 672 26.25 -9.35 45.78
CA ASP A 672 25.87 -10.72 45.40
C ASP A 672 25.74 -10.95 43.88
N SER A 673 26.31 -10.07 43.05
CA SER A 673 26.09 -10.05 41.59
C SER A 673 27.35 -10.02 40.73
N CYS A 674 28.48 -10.59 41.21
CA CYS A 674 29.76 -10.57 40.49
C CYS A 674 29.67 -11.07 39.03
N GLU A 675 28.99 -12.19 38.77
CA GLU A 675 28.82 -12.75 37.42
C GLU A 675 28.00 -11.80 36.51
N VAL A 676 26.94 -11.20 37.06
CA VAL A 676 26.09 -10.24 36.34
C VAL A 676 26.87 -8.96 36.02
N GLN A 677 27.71 -8.49 36.94
CA GLN A 677 28.57 -7.32 36.72
C GLN A 677 29.61 -7.56 35.61
N GLU A 678 30.22 -8.74 35.57
CA GLU A 678 31.14 -9.11 34.50
C GLU A 678 30.42 -9.19 33.15
N LYS A 679 29.25 -9.84 33.11
CA LYS A 679 28.39 -9.92 31.93
C LYS A 679 28.01 -8.53 31.40
N ILE A 680 27.59 -7.62 32.28
CA ILE A 680 27.31 -6.22 31.91
C ILE A 680 28.56 -5.57 31.34
N GLY A 681 29.71 -5.69 32.01
CA GLY A 681 30.97 -5.10 31.55
C GLY A 681 31.36 -5.55 30.13
N ASN A 682 31.18 -6.84 29.83
CA ASN A 682 31.44 -7.40 28.50
C ASN A 682 30.44 -6.86 27.45
N ARG A 683 29.16 -6.73 27.80
CA ARG A 683 28.14 -6.16 26.89
C ARG A 683 28.32 -4.67 26.63
N LEU A 684 28.76 -3.90 27.60
CA LEU A 684 29.08 -2.48 27.37
C LEU A 684 30.20 -2.35 26.33
N LYS A 685 31.24 -3.20 26.42
CA LYS A 685 32.34 -3.22 25.45
C LYS A 685 31.86 -3.68 24.06
N SER A 686 31.07 -4.75 23.98
CA SER A 686 30.52 -5.22 22.69
C SER A 686 29.60 -4.18 22.05
N SER A 687 28.73 -3.56 22.84
CA SER A 687 27.80 -2.52 22.38
C SER A 687 28.54 -1.33 21.76
N LEU A 688 29.63 -0.87 22.39
CA LEU A 688 30.44 0.20 21.84
C LEU A 688 31.14 -0.23 20.54
N CYS A 689 31.63 -1.47 20.45
CA CYS A 689 32.26 -2.02 19.25
C CYS A 689 31.27 -2.11 18.08
N HIS A 690 30.05 -2.61 18.31
CA HIS A 690 29.01 -2.69 17.29
C HIS A 690 28.55 -1.31 16.81
N LEU A 691 28.46 -0.32 17.71
CA LEU A 691 28.16 1.07 17.31
C LEU A 691 29.28 1.69 16.47
N GLN A 692 30.55 1.38 16.77
CA GLN A 692 31.69 1.81 15.95
C GLN A 692 31.68 1.14 14.57
N GLU A 693 31.31 -0.14 14.49
CA GLU A 693 31.13 -0.86 13.23
C GLU A 693 29.97 -0.29 12.40
N LEU A 694 28.83 0.00 13.03
CA LEU A 694 27.70 0.68 12.39
C LEU A 694 28.13 2.04 11.83
N PHE A 695 28.87 2.84 12.61
CA PHE A 695 29.42 4.11 12.12
C PHE A 695 30.39 3.90 10.95
N HIS A 696 31.24 2.87 10.98
CA HIS A 696 32.11 2.55 9.86
C HIS A 696 31.33 2.28 8.57
N ARG A 697 30.20 1.55 8.67
CA ARG A 697 29.28 1.29 7.54
C ARG A 697 28.47 2.51 7.10
N CYS A 698 28.45 3.59 7.89
CA CYS A 698 27.87 4.88 7.48
C CYS A 698 28.84 5.69 6.60
N LYS A 699 30.12 5.33 6.53
CA LYS A 699 31.11 6.12 5.78
C LYS A 699 31.01 5.86 4.29
N GLY A 700 30.92 6.92 3.52
CA GLY A 700 30.95 6.93 2.05
C GLY A 700 30.71 8.34 1.51
N ASP A 701 30.75 8.46 0.19
CA ASP A 701 30.38 9.69 -0.50
C ASP A 701 28.92 9.61 -0.95
N LEU A 702 28.15 10.65 -0.65
CA LEU A 702 26.72 10.72 -1.01
C LEU A 702 26.51 10.91 -2.51
N LEU A 703 27.40 11.70 -3.11
CA LEU A 703 27.31 12.14 -4.49
C LEU A 703 28.72 12.16 -5.07
N VAL A 704 28.99 11.27 -6.03
CA VAL A 704 30.30 11.16 -6.69
C VAL A 704 30.14 11.52 -8.16
N PHE A 705 31.00 12.42 -8.62
CA PHE A 705 31.12 12.79 -10.02
C PHE A 705 32.46 12.30 -10.57
N GLN A 706 32.43 11.31 -11.47
CA GLN A 706 33.61 10.79 -12.15
C GLN A 706 33.29 10.56 -13.63
N ASP A 707 34.16 11.02 -14.53
CA ASP A 707 34.09 10.78 -15.97
C ASP A 707 32.74 11.13 -16.63
N GLY A 708 32.05 12.16 -16.14
CA GLY A 708 30.72 12.55 -16.65
C GLY A 708 29.58 11.61 -16.20
N HIS A 709 29.80 10.81 -15.16
CA HIS A 709 28.78 10.03 -14.47
C HIS A 709 28.51 10.62 -13.09
N CYS A 710 27.23 10.74 -12.74
CA CYS A 710 26.77 11.11 -11.41
C CYS A 710 26.22 9.87 -10.72
N LYS A 711 26.89 9.44 -9.65
CA LYS A 711 26.46 8.31 -8.84
C LYS A 711 26.03 8.80 -7.46
N VAL A 712 24.83 8.39 -7.05
CA VAL A 712 24.29 8.66 -5.71
C VAL A 712 24.38 7.43 -4.82
N SER A 713 24.59 7.67 -3.54
CA SER A 713 24.71 6.62 -2.51
C SER A 713 23.67 6.84 -1.39
N PRO A 714 22.36 6.63 -1.65
CA PRO A 714 21.30 6.89 -0.67
C PRO A 714 21.45 6.07 0.63
N HIS A 715 22.08 4.89 0.54
CA HIS A 715 22.37 4.03 1.69
C HIS A 715 23.22 4.70 2.76
N VAL A 716 24.04 5.71 2.42
CA VAL A 716 24.82 6.48 3.39
C VAL A 716 23.89 7.26 4.33
N ILE A 717 22.86 7.94 3.79
CA ILE A 717 21.85 8.63 4.60
C ILE A 717 21.05 7.62 5.43
N GLU A 718 20.59 6.54 4.80
CA GLU A 718 19.79 5.53 5.51
C GLU A 718 20.58 4.90 6.68
N ASN A 719 21.87 4.60 6.49
CA ASN A 719 22.76 4.10 7.54
C ASN A 719 22.98 5.14 8.64
N LEU A 720 23.14 6.42 8.30
CA LEU A 720 23.21 7.50 9.29
C LEU A 720 21.92 7.62 10.12
N VAL A 721 20.75 7.49 9.48
CA VAL A 721 19.46 7.45 10.20
C VAL A 721 19.38 6.22 11.10
N PHE A 722 19.77 5.04 10.63
CA PHE A 722 19.84 3.84 11.47
C PHE A 722 20.80 4.00 12.65
N PHE A 723 21.92 4.71 12.47
CA PHE A 723 22.84 5.05 13.55
C PHE A 723 22.16 5.95 14.58
N VAL A 724 21.44 6.99 14.13
CA VAL A 724 20.68 7.92 15.00
C VAL A 724 19.61 7.19 15.80
N GLU A 725 18.88 6.27 15.17
CA GLU A 725 17.88 5.44 15.83
C GLU A 725 18.53 4.51 16.88
N ALA A 726 19.60 3.79 16.50
CA ALA A 726 20.29 2.86 17.38
C ALA A 726 20.95 3.56 18.58
N ILE A 727 21.65 4.67 18.36
CA ILE A 727 22.30 5.41 19.43
C ILE A 727 21.26 6.01 20.40
N SER A 728 20.08 6.40 19.91
CA SER A 728 19.02 6.90 20.78
C SER A 728 18.49 5.81 21.72
N VAL A 729 18.26 4.59 21.22
CA VAL A 729 17.91 3.43 22.06
C VAL A 729 19.00 3.14 23.08
N VAL A 730 20.27 3.13 22.66
CA VAL A 730 21.42 2.91 23.56
C VAL A 730 21.50 3.97 24.64
N LEU A 731 21.28 5.25 24.31
CA LEU A 731 21.29 6.36 25.28
C LEU A 731 20.12 6.26 26.27
N TRP A 732 18.94 5.81 25.84
CA TRP A 732 17.81 5.57 26.74
C TRP A 732 18.09 4.42 27.72
N VAL A 733 18.62 3.29 27.24
CA VAL A 733 19.06 2.17 28.11
C VAL A 733 20.17 2.60 29.06
N SER A 734 21.13 3.39 28.56
CA SER A 734 22.22 3.94 29.39
C SER A 734 21.70 4.91 30.46
N GLY A 735 20.64 5.67 30.15
CA GLY A 735 19.94 6.52 31.09
C GLY A 735 19.27 5.72 32.22
N TYR A 736 18.61 4.62 31.87
CA TYR A 736 18.09 3.65 32.85
C TYR A 736 19.21 3.09 33.73
N PHE A 737 20.33 2.66 33.13
CA PHE A 737 21.45 2.13 33.89
C PHE A 737 22.05 3.16 34.86
N ALA A 738 22.22 4.40 34.42
CA ALA A 738 22.67 5.50 35.28
C ALA A 738 21.69 5.73 36.45
N GLY A 739 20.38 5.60 36.21
CA GLY A 739 19.33 5.64 37.22
C GLY A 739 19.52 4.59 38.33
N VAL A 740 19.90 3.36 37.95
CA VAL A 740 20.19 2.25 38.89
C VAL A 740 21.53 2.45 39.64
N LEU A 741 22.58 2.89 38.93
CA LEU A 741 23.92 3.02 39.54
C LEU A 741 24.06 4.21 40.49
N ARG A 742 23.35 5.32 40.27
CA ARG A 742 23.45 6.54 41.12
C ARG A 742 23.11 6.26 42.61
N PRO A 743 21.98 5.61 42.95
CA PRO A 743 21.68 5.18 44.31
C PRO A 743 22.79 4.32 44.92
N PHE A 744 23.29 3.32 44.18
CA PHE A 744 24.37 2.45 44.64
C PHE A 744 25.66 3.23 44.94
N LYS A 745 26.07 4.13 44.05
CA LYS A 745 27.24 5.00 44.24
C LYS A 745 27.10 5.89 45.48
N SER A 746 25.92 6.50 45.66
CA SER A 746 25.63 7.36 46.81
C SER A 746 25.66 6.57 48.13
N ASN A 747 25.14 5.35 48.14
CA ASN A 747 25.18 4.44 49.29
C ASN A 747 26.59 3.96 49.62
N LEU A 748 27.41 3.66 48.61
CA LEU A 748 28.83 3.35 48.77
C LEU A 748 29.62 4.52 49.36
N GLN A 749 29.39 5.75 48.88
CA GLN A 749 30.03 6.94 49.45
C GLN A 749 29.62 7.19 50.90
N LYS A 750 28.35 6.95 51.26
CA LYS A 750 27.88 6.99 52.66
C LYS A 750 28.54 5.91 53.52
N LYS A 751 28.70 4.68 53.01
CA LYS A 751 29.43 3.58 53.70
C LYS A 751 30.91 3.93 53.90
N LYS A 752 31.60 4.49 52.90
CA LYS A 752 33.00 4.96 52.99
C LYS A 752 33.19 6.06 54.05
N LYS A 753 32.21 6.94 54.25
CA LYS A 753 32.26 7.95 55.32
C LYS A 753 32.04 7.36 56.73
N LYS A 754 31.37 6.21 56.85
CA LYS A 754 31.04 5.55 58.14
C LYS A 754 32.07 4.51 58.61
N LYS A 755 32.71 3.77 57.69
CA LYS A 755 33.77 2.79 58.02
C LYS A 755 35.12 3.37 57.58
N LYS A 756 36.11 3.40 58.48
CA LYS A 756 37.48 3.92 58.23
C LYS A 756 38.33 3.06 57.26
N ASP A 757 37.80 1.93 56.78
CA ASP A 757 38.48 1.04 55.83
C ASP A 757 38.18 1.40 54.37
N SER A 758 39.18 1.21 53.48
CA SER A 758 39.09 1.52 52.06
C SER A 758 38.18 0.54 51.31
N VAL A 759 36.88 0.84 51.26
CA VAL A 759 35.97 0.11 50.36
C VAL A 759 36.39 0.38 48.91
N ALA A 760 36.89 -0.64 48.20
CA ALA A 760 37.23 -0.52 46.79
C ALA A 760 35.99 -0.13 45.96
N THR A 761 36.16 0.70 44.94
CA THR A 761 35.05 1.05 44.04
C THR A 761 34.80 -0.14 43.11
N PRO A 762 33.57 -0.69 43.05
CA PRO A 762 33.29 -1.83 42.18
C PRO A 762 33.62 -1.53 40.70
N PRO A 763 34.19 -2.50 39.94
CA PRO A 763 34.60 -2.32 38.54
C PRO A 763 33.47 -1.87 37.60
N ILE A 764 32.21 -2.13 37.96
CA ILE A 764 31.03 -1.74 37.19
C ILE A 764 30.93 -0.22 37.02
N PHE A 765 31.35 0.57 38.01
CA PHE A 765 31.32 2.03 37.95
C PHE A 765 32.36 2.59 36.99
N THR A 766 33.57 2.03 37.01
CA THR A 766 34.65 2.41 36.08
C THR A 766 34.30 1.97 34.67
N GLY A 767 33.82 0.73 34.49
CA GLY A 767 33.40 0.23 33.18
C GLY A 767 32.27 1.04 32.54
N PHE A 768 31.27 1.48 33.33
CA PHE A 768 30.22 2.36 32.82
C PHE A 768 30.75 3.77 32.49
N GLN A 769 31.65 4.33 33.28
CA GLN A 769 32.25 5.63 32.99
C GLN A 769 33.10 5.61 31.71
N ASP A 770 33.86 4.53 31.49
CA ASP A 770 34.63 4.30 30.26
C ASP A 770 33.69 4.16 29.06
N TYR A 771 32.60 3.41 29.21
CA TYR A 771 31.56 3.27 28.19
C TYR A 771 30.92 4.62 27.80
N VAL A 772 30.51 5.43 28.80
CA VAL A 772 29.95 6.77 28.57
C VAL A 772 30.95 7.68 27.85
N THR A 773 32.23 7.57 28.20
CA THR A 773 33.31 8.34 27.54
C THR A 773 33.47 7.89 26.08
N GLY A 774 33.46 6.58 25.82
CA GLY A 774 33.48 6.00 24.48
C GLY A 774 32.30 6.43 23.62
N LEU A 775 31.07 6.43 24.18
CA LEU A 775 29.88 6.95 23.49
C LEU A 775 30.01 8.43 23.15
N GLN A 776 30.55 9.24 24.08
CA GLN A 776 30.80 10.66 23.85
C GLN A 776 31.77 10.86 22.67
N THR A 777 32.89 10.16 22.67
CA THR A 777 33.89 10.21 21.58
C THR A 777 33.29 9.77 20.25
N LEU A 778 32.53 8.67 20.24
CA LEU A 778 31.89 8.17 19.02
C LEU A 778 30.91 9.19 18.44
N LEU A 779 30.02 9.77 19.26
CA LEU A 779 29.07 10.78 18.80
C LEU A 779 29.76 12.05 18.29
N THR A 780 30.85 12.49 18.92
CA THR A 780 31.66 13.59 18.41
C THR A 780 32.22 13.26 17.03
N ASN A 781 32.83 12.08 16.85
CA ASN A 781 33.37 11.65 15.56
C ASN A 781 32.29 11.57 14.46
N VAL A 782 31.08 11.09 14.78
CA VAL A 782 29.97 11.03 13.81
C VAL A 782 29.48 12.43 13.44
N THR A 783 29.39 13.33 14.42
CA THR A 783 28.98 14.72 14.20
C THR A 783 29.99 15.46 13.32
N ASP A 784 31.29 15.25 13.57
CA ASP A 784 32.36 15.81 12.75
C ASP A 784 32.33 15.26 11.32
N TYR A 785 32.11 13.95 11.15
CA TYR A 785 31.95 13.33 9.84
C TYR A 785 30.75 13.88 9.05
N ILE A 786 29.61 14.10 9.69
CA ILE A 786 28.44 14.72 9.02
C ILE A 786 28.77 16.13 8.55
N ARG A 787 29.47 16.92 9.38
CA ARG A 787 29.92 18.26 8.98
C ARG A 787 30.90 18.22 7.80
N GLU A 788 31.80 17.23 7.78
CA GLU A 788 32.71 17.00 6.64
C GLU A 788 31.92 16.67 5.36
N LEU A 789 30.92 15.77 5.44
CA LEU A 789 30.05 15.46 4.32
C LEU A 789 29.26 16.68 3.84
N GLU A 790 28.67 17.46 4.75
CA GLU A 790 27.94 18.69 4.41
C GLU A 790 28.86 19.68 3.69
N THR A 791 30.07 19.90 4.22
CA THR A 791 31.06 20.80 3.62
C THR A 791 31.49 20.31 2.24
N SER A 792 31.72 18.99 2.10
CA SER A 792 32.09 18.36 0.83
C SER A 792 30.99 18.51 -0.21
N LEU A 793 29.72 18.27 0.18
CA LEU A 793 28.58 18.45 -0.69
C LEU A 793 28.45 19.91 -1.12
N VAL A 794 28.41 20.87 -0.20
CA VAL A 794 28.28 22.31 -0.52
C VAL A 794 29.42 22.81 -1.43
N ALA A 795 30.61 22.21 -1.35
CA ALA A 795 31.74 22.55 -2.22
C ALA A 795 31.59 22.03 -3.67
N LEU A 796 30.67 21.10 -3.95
CA LEU A 796 30.43 20.57 -5.29
C LEU A 796 29.79 21.63 -6.18
N LYS A 797 30.46 21.96 -7.29
CA LYS A 797 29.92 22.83 -8.33
C LYS A 797 29.00 22.03 -9.26
N ILE A 798 27.70 22.21 -9.09
CA ILE A 798 26.65 21.57 -9.91
C ILE A 798 26.64 22.13 -11.35
N GLU A 799 27.25 23.31 -11.58
CA GLU A 799 27.31 23.94 -12.90
C GLU A 799 28.21 23.20 -13.90
N ASP A 800 29.21 22.43 -13.42
CA ASP A 800 30.17 21.67 -14.23
C ASP A 800 29.63 20.30 -14.67
N LEU A 801 28.35 20.02 -14.44
CA LEU A 801 27.67 18.77 -14.81
C LEU A 801 27.48 18.66 -16.32
N SER A 802 28.50 18.16 -17.02
CA SER A 802 28.34 17.60 -18.37
C SER A 802 28.34 16.07 -18.28
N LEU A 803 27.17 15.48 -18.50
CA LEU A 803 27.05 14.04 -18.75
C LEU A 803 27.66 13.77 -20.13
N ASN A 804 28.95 13.43 -20.17
CA ASN A 804 29.78 13.42 -21.39
C ASN A 804 29.45 12.30 -22.39
N ASN A 805 28.62 11.33 -21.99
CA ASN A 805 28.38 10.11 -22.77
C ASN A 805 27.09 10.14 -23.61
N VAL A 806 26.32 11.22 -23.57
CA VAL A 806 25.11 11.39 -24.40
C VAL A 806 25.02 12.83 -24.89
N ASN A 807 24.80 13.02 -26.20
CA ASN A 807 24.57 14.35 -26.80
C ASN A 807 23.18 14.87 -26.40
N PHE A 808 23.09 15.43 -25.19
CA PHE A 808 21.87 16.11 -24.74
C PHE A 808 21.65 17.43 -25.47
N THR A 809 20.40 17.69 -25.80
CA THR A 809 19.93 19.02 -26.22
C THR A 809 20.11 20.02 -25.08
N GLU A 810 20.20 21.32 -25.39
CA GLU A 810 20.35 22.36 -24.35
C GLU A 810 19.19 22.36 -23.33
N GLU A 811 17.99 22.00 -23.78
CA GLU A 811 16.82 21.88 -22.92
C GLU A 811 16.92 20.67 -21.96
N GLU A 812 17.40 19.52 -22.45
CA GLU A 812 17.68 18.35 -21.60
C GLU A 812 18.77 18.65 -20.57
N LYS A 813 19.83 19.37 -20.96
CA LYS A 813 20.89 19.80 -20.03
C LYS A 813 20.32 20.68 -18.92
N LYS A 814 19.41 21.60 -19.26
CA LYS A 814 18.73 22.47 -18.28
C LYS A 814 17.94 21.64 -17.26
N PHE A 815 17.08 20.72 -17.70
CA PHE A 815 16.27 19.90 -16.79
C PHE A 815 17.11 18.90 -15.98
N THR A 816 18.21 18.41 -16.55
CA THR A 816 19.19 17.57 -15.83
C THR A 816 19.86 18.34 -14.70
N ARG A 817 20.31 19.58 -14.95
CA ARG A 817 20.89 20.44 -13.91
C ARG A 817 19.90 20.71 -12.81
N MET A 818 18.67 21.12 -13.15
CA MET A 818 17.60 21.35 -12.18
C MET A 818 17.32 20.10 -11.32
N SER A 819 17.27 18.91 -11.93
CA SER A 819 17.07 17.66 -11.20
C SER A 819 18.24 17.33 -10.26
N SER A 820 19.46 17.62 -10.69
CA SER A 820 20.68 17.42 -9.90
C SER A 820 20.74 18.39 -8.72
N GLU A 821 20.35 19.66 -8.91
CA GLU A 821 20.20 20.67 -7.85
C GLU A 821 19.18 20.23 -6.80
N LYS A 822 18.01 19.72 -7.24
CA LYS A 822 16.98 19.17 -6.34
C LYS A 822 17.53 18.03 -5.47
N VAL A 823 18.25 17.08 -6.07
CA VAL A 823 18.86 15.95 -5.32
C VAL A 823 19.91 16.45 -4.33
N HIS A 824 20.79 17.34 -4.78
CA HIS A 824 21.83 17.93 -3.94
C HIS A 824 21.25 18.67 -2.73
N ASN A 825 20.30 19.60 -2.95
CA ASN A 825 19.67 20.38 -1.88
C ASN A 825 18.99 19.46 -0.87
N SER A 826 18.29 18.43 -1.36
CA SER A 826 17.64 17.46 -0.48
C SER A 826 18.64 16.69 0.39
N PHE A 827 19.85 16.37 -0.09
CA PHE A 827 20.89 15.72 0.72
C PHE A 827 21.48 16.66 1.76
N VAL A 828 21.72 17.92 1.41
CA VAL A 828 22.18 18.94 2.36
C VAL A 828 21.18 19.09 3.50
N HIS A 829 19.88 19.20 3.18
CA HIS A 829 18.83 19.30 4.19
C HIS A 829 18.74 18.05 5.09
N SER A 830 18.84 16.83 4.50
CA SER A 830 18.91 15.58 5.27
C SER A 830 20.06 15.60 6.29
N LEU A 831 21.27 15.97 5.86
CA LEU A 831 22.44 16.00 6.75
C LEU A 831 22.30 17.05 7.85
N GLN A 832 21.69 18.19 7.56
CA GLN A 832 21.42 19.25 8.54
C GLN A 832 20.48 18.75 9.65
N GLU A 833 19.34 18.15 9.30
CA GLU A 833 18.41 17.62 10.30
C GLU A 833 19.02 16.47 11.12
N ILE A 834 19.76 15.56 10.48
CA ILE A 834 20.47 14.47 11.16
C ILE A 834 21.54 15.03 12.11
N GLY A 835 22.36 15.98 11.64
CA GLY A 835 23.42 16.61 12.41
C GLY A 835 22.89 17.40 13.60
N ASP A 836 21.81 18.15 13.42
CA ASP A 836 21.12 18.89 14.49
C ASP A 836 20.64 17.97 15.60
N LEU A 837 20.01 16.86 15.23
CA LEU A 837 19.52 15.88 16.19
C LEU A 837 20.67 15.21 16.95
N LEU A 838 21.75 14.81 16.27
CA LEU A 838 22.91 14.19 16.92
C LEU A 838 23.63 15.17 17.86
N ARG A 839 23.72 16.46 17.51
CA ARG A 839 24.26 17.50 18.40
C ARG A 839 23.45 17.61 19.69
N LYS A 840 22.11 17.66 19.59
CA LYS A 840 21.22 17.65 20.76
C LYS A 840 21.41 16.38 21.58
N ARG A 841 21.53 15.21 20.95
CA ARG A 841 21.76 13.92 21.62
C ARG A 841 23.11 13.87 22.34
N LEU A 842 24.17 14.42 21.75
CA LEU A 842 25.50 14.52 22.38
C LEU A 842 25.44 15.30 23.70
N GLU A 843 24.62 16.35 23.79
CA GLU A 843 24.44 17.10 25.04
C GLU A 843 23.80 16.26 26.14
N THR A 844 22.91 15.32 25.79
CA THR A 844 22.24 14.45 26.76
C THR A 844 23.20 13.49 27.48
N ILE A 845 24.34 13.14 26.87
CA ILE A 845 25.37 12.30 27.49
C ILE A 845 25.89 12.89 28.80
N LYS A 846 25.92 14.23 28.93
CA LYS A 846 26.33 14.90 30.18
C LYS A 846 25.49 14.43 31.37
N LYS A 847 24.22 14.10 31.14
CA LYS A 847 23.31 13.56 32.17
C LYS A 847 23.68 12.13 32.58
N LEU A 848 24.43 11.37 31.81
CA LEU A 848 24.78 9.97 32.12
C LEU A 848 25.96 9.82 33.10
N LYS A 849 26.72 10.90 33.36
CA LYS A 849 27.83 10.85 34.32
C LYS A 849 27.31 10.59 35.74
N LEU A 850 27.94 9.64 36.44
CA LEU A 850 27.52 9.11 37.75
C LEU A 850 27.96 9.95 38.94
#